data_AF-A0AAD4HRG6-F1
#
_entry.id   AF-A0AAD4HRG6-F1
#
_cell.length_a   1.000
_cell.length_b   1.000
_cell.length_c   1.000
_cell.angle_alpha   90.00
_cell.angle_beta   90.00
_cell.angle_gamma   90.00
#
_symmetry.space_group_name_H-M   'P 1'
#
loop_
_entity.id
_entity.type
_entity.pdbx_description
1 polymer ?
#
loop_
_entity_poly.entity_id
_entity_poly.type
_entity_poly.pdbx_seq_one_letter_code
_entity_poly.pdbx_strand_id
1 'polypeptide(L)'
;MRHSCSFPHKRPNDNVSQKNASSPVRNTCADGAPASGNSPSRHLPPNLPPPTIRRNEDLVMPVTIADHITVKLRSGFDVQDVTTGFETRWVHLGDVSPDVKESQLRSLLKAYQVDELCIPDGKDVKRLTVKVQFSTAAQAMEASVALHGRQIQGRRLTAKLTLNTTACRTTVLKDTAVRITWSAPQRVGYAGYATLNEAKAAIAAATGLVMRDNVLTAALYEGLPAVGVYNVMFSHLPPDAERKDLEQFGNAESILLERPNYESLENARHAVLRILQPCGNLSNFDLVLPIWNGTVLVWATFETHADASNARDHLDGQRPRAIGGKTYISARHVQSLNFSLPLSKFKMLEEHIARLRWTWRTRFNHDVALVDRLTSPDGPVHIRISAENVSNLGIAKAEFEQLQNGEVVTLQRKPIWDRFFSEPSGHSFLRELESRYTGIGLRTRMGKILLLGPIEQRQLARKDIMTRFQELQARKWWRIPLSGRVVGPFIGTDLVTLQKTLGPENCYVHYISNQRNLVVRGNEQAYRIACEAVEKVQSRYAYSSTPSPESVCPVCFTEASVPAILTCGHIWCTSCLESYLVSAVENKTFPLTCLGADASCTERISTALAKKILSGDDFAALCEASFWSYVHARADEFHHCPTPDCSQVYRATSGGVVLQCPSCLVRICSGCHTEAHDGLTCDERDKAEDKLYHEWAATHDVKNCPTCRTPIERSEGCNHMTCIRCQTHICWECLATFPKGDGIYEHMREKHGGIGVEFL
;
A
#
# COMPACT_ATOMS: atom_id res chain seq x y z
N MET A 1 -44.16 9.65 -25.17
CA MET A 1 -44.93 10.85 -24.76
C MET A 1 -44.10 12.07 -25.10
N ARG A 2 -44.59 12.88 -26.04
CA ARG A 2 -43.96 14.13 -26.50
C ARG A 2 -44.23 15.23 -25.47
N HIS A 3 -43.22 16.01 -25.09
CA HIS A 3 -43.41 17.37 -24.59
C HIS A 3 -42.32 18.30 -25.12
N SER A 4 -42.76 19.16 -26.04
CA SER A 4 -42.10 20.31 -26.64
C SER A 4 -42.23 21.53 -25.72
N CYS A 5 -41.17 22.32 -25.56
CA CYS A 5 -41.26 23.70 -25.09
C CYS A 5 -40.32 24.60 -25.91
N SER A 6 -40.95 25.56 -26.58
CA SER A 6 -40.40 26.55 -27.50
C SER A 6 -39.98 27.82 -26.74
N PHE A 7 -38.87 28.46 -27.13
CA PHE A 7 -38.52 29.82 -26.71
C PHE A 7 -38.29 30.71 -27.94
N PRO A 8 -38.80 31.96 -27.97
CA PRO A 8 -38.72 32.82 -29.14
C PRO A 8 -37.48 33.73 -29.15
N HIS A 9 -36.95 33.94 -30.36
CA HIS A 9 -35.92 34.91 -30.71
C HIS A 9 -36.37 36.37 -30.54
N LYS A 10 -35.48 37.24 -30.04
CA LYS A 10 -35.42 38.67 -30.40
C LYS A 10 -33.96 39.15 -30.49
N ARG A 11 -33.59 39.67 -31.66
CA ARG A 11 -32.39 40.50 -31.93
C ARG A 11 -32.63 41.95 -31.48
N PRO A 12 -31.57 42.74 -31.26
CA PRO A 12 -31.34 43.91 -32.12
C PRO A 12 -29.84 44.10 -32.45
N ASN A 13 -29.48 44.26 -33.73
CA ASN A 13 -29.24 45.53 -34.45
C ASN A 13 -27.96 46.27 -34.03
N ASP A 14 -26.91 46.07 -34.82
CA ASP A 14 -25.73 46.93 -34.93
C ASP A 14 -26.07 48.22 -35.70
N ASN A 15 -25.53 49.36 -35.25
CA ASN A 15 -25.06 50.41 -36.17
C ASN A 15 -24.14 51.44 -35.47
N VAL A 16 -22.89 51.43 -35.94
CA VAL A 16 -22.01 52.55 -36.35
C VAL A 16 -21.62 53.66 -35.36
N SER A 17 -20.30 53.82 -35.23
CA SER A 17 -19.50 55.09 -35.33
C SER A 17 -18.59 55.28 -34.11
N GLN A 18 -17.29 54.97 -34.22
CA GLN A 18 -16.21 55.86 -34.68
C GLN A 18 -15.69 56.86 -33.63
N LYS A 19 -14.36 56.77 -33.44
CA LYS A 19 -13.35 57.82 -33.20
C LYS A 19 -12.89 58.14 -31.76
N ASN A 20 -11.59 57.86 -31.60
CA ASN A 20 -10.51 58.73 -31.08
C ASN A 20 -10.58 59.13 -29.60
N ALA A 21 -9.50 59.47 -28.90
CA ALA A 21 -8.05 59.23 -28.91
C ALA A 21 -7.53 60.01 -27.68
N SER A 22 -6.30 59.73 -27.25
CA SER A 22 -5.42 60.60 -26.43
C SER A 22 -5.78 60.92 -24.97
N SER A 23 -5.16 60.17 -24.04
CA SER A 23 -4.02 60.53 -23.13
C SER A 23 -3.97 61.91 -22.41
N PRO A 24 -3.03 62.15 -21.45
CA PRO A 24 -3.37 62.33 -20.03
C PRO A 24 -2.84 63.67 -19.46
N VAL A 25 -3.27 64.08 -18.26
CA VAL A 25 -2.59 65.18 -17.53
C VAL A 25 -2.50 64.87 -16.03
N ARG A 26 -1.26 64.88 -15.55
CA ARG A 26 -0.84 64.96 -14.14
C ARG A 26 -0.97 66.40 -13.63
N ASN A 27 -1.21 66.59 -12.33
CA ASN A 27 -0.63 67.64 -11.45
C ASN A 27 -1.15 67.39 -10.01
N THR A 28 -0.35 66.97 -9.02
CA THR A 28 0.66 67.68 -8.20
C THR A 28 0.12 68.70 -7.18
N CYS A 29 0.40 68.41 -5.89
CA CYS A 29 0.72 69.32 -4.76
C CYS A 29 -0.40 70.26 -4.25
N ALA A 30 -0.49 70.74 -3.01
CA ALA A 30 0.12 70.47 -1.70
C ALA A 30 -0.62 71.39 -0.67
N ASP A 31 -0.60 71.00 0.61
CA ASP A 31 -0.63 71.80 1.86
C ASP A 31 -1.72 72.85 2.19
N GLY A 32 -2.19 72.78 3.45
CA GLY A 32 -2.69 73.96 4.18
C GLY A 32 -3.85 73.73 5.17
N ALA A 33 -3.55 73.55 6.47
CA ALA A 33 -4.47 73.77 7.61
C ALA A 33 -4.33 75.24 8.13
N PRO A 34 -4.95 75.73 9.24
CA PRO A 34 -5.83 75.11 10.26
C PRO A 34 -6.98 76.02 10.82
N ALA A 35 -7.58 75.61 11.97
CA ALA A 35 -8.38 76.33 13.00
C ALA A 35 -9.90 75.98 13.05
N SER A 36 -10.61 75.84 14.18
CA SER A 36 -10.37 75.57 15.62
C SER A 36 -11.77 75.51 16.29
N GLY A 37 -12.04 74.59 17.24
CA GLY A 37 -13.33 74.56 17.97
C GLY A 37 -13.55 73.39 18.96
N ASN A 38 -13.11 73.59 20.22
CA ASN A 38 -13.39 72.94 21.53
C ASN A 38 -14.62 71.98 21.66
N SER A 39 -14.46 70.67 21.98
CA SER A 39 -14.39 69.97 23.32
C SER A 39 -15.74 69.41 23.84
N PRO A 40 -15.85 68.36 24.72
CA PRO A 40 -14.90 67.31 25.13
C PRO A 40 -15.44 65.83 25.15
N SER A 41 -14.50 64.90 24.94
CA SER A 41 -14.30 63.54 25.47
C SER A 41 -15.46 62.70 26.06
N ARG A 42 -15.73 61.54 25.40
CA ARG A 42 -15.82 60.24 26.09
C ARG A 42 -14.83 59.27 25.43
N HIS A 43 -13.88 58.80 26.23
CA HIS A 43 -12.82 57.87 25.86
C HIS A 43 -13.35 56.53 25.34
N LEU A 44 -12.94 56.14 24.14
CA LEU A 44 -12.83 54.76 23.68
C LEU A 44 -11.37 54.53 23.24
N PRO A 45 -10.75 53.38 23.59
CA PRO A 45 -9.34 53.13 23.28
C PRO A 45 -9.10 53.00 21.76
N PRO A 46 -7.89 53.33 21.27
CA PRO A 46 -7.61 53.39 19.84
C PRO A 46 -7.52 52.01 19.20
N ASN A 47 -8.03 51.96 17.97
CA ASN A 47 -7.83 50.95 16.93
C ASN A 47 -6.59 50.08 17.13
N LEU A 48 -6.82 48.79 17.42
CA LEU A 48 -5.87 47.75 17.03
C LEU A 48 -5.74 47.81 15.50
N PRO A 49 -4.52 47.86 14.93
CA PRO A 49 -4.37 47.70 13.49
C PRO A 49 -4.97 46.34 13.09
N PRO A 50 -5.54 46.19 11.88
CA PRO A 50 -5.99 44.89 11.41
C PRO A 50 -4.83 43.91 11.60
N PRO A 51 -5.07 42.69 12.11
CA PRO A 51 -4.00 41.75 12.33
C PRO A 51 -3.28 41.59 11.01
N THR A 52 -2.00 41.98 10.98
CA THR A 52 -1.11 41.62 9.90
C THR A 52 -1.04 40.10 9.96
N ILE A 53 -1.88 39.45 9.15
CA ILE A 53 -1.75 38.04 8.85
C ILE A 53 -0.37 37.94 8.23
N ARG A 54 0.62 37.57 9.04
CA ARG A 54 1.95 37.21 8.56
C ARG A 54 1.69 36.21 7.43
N ARG A 55 2.16 36.53 6.22
CA ARG A 55 2.29 35.53 5.16
C ARG A 55 3.08 34.40 5.79
N ASN A 56 2.39 33.35 6.22
CA ASN A 56 3.04 32.16 6.76
C ASN A 56 3.96 31.70 5.64
N GLU A 57 5.25 31.64 5.91
CA GLU A 57 6.21 30.93 5.06
C GLU A 57 5.57 29.59 4.68
N ASP A 58 5.64 29.24 3.39
CA ASP A 58 5.03 28.04 2.83
C ASP A 58 5.44 26.79 3.63
N LEU A 59 4.64 26.43 4.63
CA LEU A 59 4.86 25.26 5.46
C LEU A 59 4.68 24.02 4.57
N VAL A 60 5.79 23.46 4.13
CA VAL A 60 5.83 22.21 3.39
C VAL A 60 5.52 21.07 4.36
N MET A 61 4.43 20.36 4.11
CA MET A 61 3.98 19.25 4.95
C MET A 61 4.38 17.91 4.31
N PRO A 62 5.21 17.09 4.97
CA PRO A 62 5.48 15.74 4.51
C PRO A 62 4.30 14.82 4.83
N VAL A 63 3.88 14.01 3.86
CA VAL A 63 2.84 12.99 3.99
C VAL A 63 3.35 11.68 3.41
N THR A 64 3.11 10.58 4.10
CA THR A 64 3.44 9.23 3.61
C THR A 64 2.21 8.59 2.97
N ILE A 65 2.35 8.13 1.73
CA ILE A 65 1.33 7.47 0.92
C ILE A 65 1.80 6.04 0.64
N ALA A 66 0.87 5.07 0.67
CA ALA A 66 1.14 3.66 0.40
C ALA A 66 2.37 3.11 1.16
N ASP A 67 2.50 3.49 2.44
CA ASP A 67 3.53 3.11 3.40
C ASP A 67 5.00 3.43 3.06
N HIS A 68 5.34 3.78 1.81
CA HIS A 68 6.74 3.96 1.35
C HIS A 68 6.99 5.23 0.52
N ILE A 69 5.94 5.89 0.04
CA ILE A 69 6.08 7.08 -0.81
C ILE A 69 5.95 8.30 0.10
N THR A 70 6.98 9.14 0.15
CA THR A 70 6.93 10.39 0.93
C THR A 70 6.71 11.55 -0.02
N VAL A 71 5.66 12.33 0.21
CA VAL A 71 5.26 13.47 -0.62
C VAL A 71 5.30 14.73 0.21
N LYS A 72 5.91 15.78 -0.34
CA LYS A 72 5.94 17.12 0.27
C LYS A 72 4.88 18.00 -0.39
N LEU A 73 3.86 18.36 0.39
CA LEU A 73 2.72 19.14 -0.06
C LEU A 73 2.81 20.59 0.45
N ARG A 74 2.52 21.56 -0.43
CA ARG A 74 2.26 22.96 -0.05
C ARG A 74 0.76 23.24 0.06
N SER A 75 0.42 24.46 0.46
CA SER A 75 -0.95 25.01 0.33
C SER A 75 -1.50 24.70 -1.06
N GLY A 76 -2.80 24.43 -1.14
CA GLY A 76 -3.49 23.98 -2.35
C GLY A 76 -3.27 22.51 -2.68
N PHE A 77 -2.63 21.74 -1.77
CA PHE A 77 -2.24 20.35 -2.02
C PHE A 77 -1.39 20.25 -3.30
N ASP A 78 -0.52 21.24 -3.49
CA ASP A 78 0.42 21.27 -4.60
C ASP A 78 1.64 20.41 -4.23
N VAL A 79 1.95 19.43 -5.07
CA VAL A 79 3.05 18.47 -4.82
C VAL A 79 4.37 19.13 -5.24
N GLN A 80 5.23 19.38 -4.26
CA GLN A 80 6.54 19.99 -4.53
C GLN A 80 7.60 18.93 -4.85
N ASP A 81 7.59 17.83 -4.09
CA ASP A 81 8.63 16.80 -4.15
C ASP A 81 8.04 15.44 -3.78
N VAL A 82 8.49 14.40 -4.47
CA VAL A 82 8.05 13.00 -4.32
C VAL A 82 9.28 12.14 -4.17
N THR A 83 9.40 11.45 -3.04
CA THR A 83 10.38 10.40 -2.82
C THR A 83 9.69 9.05 -2.89
N THR A 84 10.01 8.27 -3.93
CA THR A 84 9.43 6.95 -4.15
C THR A 84 10.06 5.89 -3.22
N GLY A 85 9.40 4.74 -3.03
CA GLY A 85 9.96 3.63 -2.24
C GLY A 85 11.24 3.00 -2.83
N PHE A 86 11.54 3.30 -4.10
CA PHE A 86 12.73 2.82 -4.81
C PHE A 86 13.94 3.74 -4.60
N GLU A 87 13.71 4.96 -4.14
CA GLU A 87 14.73 5.98 -3.96
C GLU A 87 15.30 5.88 -2.56
N THR A 88 16.59 5.56 -2.45
CA THR A 88 17.32 5.57 -1.19
C THR A 88 18.48 6.55 -1.25
N ARG A 89 18.89 7.05 -0.09
CA ARG A 89 20.14 7.79 0.08
C ARG A 89 21.34 6.87 0.28
N TRP A 90 21.13 5.57 0.44
CA TRP A 90 22.16 4.60 0.78
C TRP A 90 22.58 3.76 -0.42
N VAL A 91 23.88 3.70 -0.69
CA VAL A 91 24.48 2.81 -1.70
C VAL A 91 25.45 1.88 -0.99
N HIS A 92 25.35 0.59 -1.29
CA HIS A 92 26.36 -0.39 -0.94
C HIS A 92 27.36 -0.52 -2.09
N LEU A 93 28.63 -0.24 -1.81
CA LEU A 93 29.77 -0.51 -2.69
C LEU A 93 30.39 -1.83 -2.26
N GLY A 94 30.07 -2.91 -2.98
CA GLY A 94 30.68 -4.23 -2.83
C GLY A 94 31.96 -4.39 -3.65
N ASP A 95 32.67 -5.50 -3.39
CA ASP A 95 33.94 -5.87 -4.02
C ASP A 95 35.10 -4.87 -3.79
N VAL A 96 35.01 -4.05 -2.74
CA VAL A 96 36.11 -3.15 -2.35
C VAL A 96 37.26 -3.98 -1.76
N SER A 97 38.51 -3.67 -2.16
CA SER A 97 39.69 -4.33 -1.58
C SER A 97 39.91 -3.85 -0.13
N PRO A 98 40.27 -4.73 0.82
CA PRO A 98 40.53 -4.35 2.21
C PRO A 98 41.71 -3.37 2.37
N ASP A 99 42.61 -3.28 1.38
CA ASP A 99 43.75 -2.34 1.38
C ASP A 99 43.37 -0.91 0.96
N VAL A 100 42.11 -0.68 0.57
CA VAL A 100 41.64 0.64 0.11
C VAL A 100 41.46 1.56 1.31
N LYS A 101 42.28 2.62 1.38
CA LYS A 101 42.17 3.65 2.41
C LYS A 101 40.91 4.50 2.20
N GLU A 102 40.33 5.00 3.29
CA GLU A 102 39.18 5.91 3.27
C GLU A 102 39.39 7.12 2.34
N SER A 103 40.62 7.64 2.26
CA SER A 103 40.98 8.76 1.38
C SER A 103 40.79 8.46 -0.11
N GLN A 104 41.00 7.21 -0.55
CA GLN A 104 40.80 6.79 -1.93
C GLN A 104 39.31 6.68 -2.26
N LEU A 105 38.50 6.12 -1.36
CA LEU A 105 37.04 6.07 -1.47
C LEU A 105 36.44 7.48 -1.51
N ARG A 106 36.91 8.39 -0.64
CA ARG A 106 36.49 9.81 -0.65
C ARG A 106 36.92 10.53 -1.92
N SER A 107 38.07 10.20 -2.50
CA SER A 107 38.48 10.77 -3.80
C SER A 107 37.56 10.36 -4.95
N LEU A 108 37.05 9.12 -4.93
CA LEU A 108 36.11 8.63 -5.95
C LEU A 108 34.72 9.22 -5.77
N LEU A 109 34.33 9.46 -4.52
CA LEU A 109 33.06 10.05 -4.14
C LEU A 109 33.08 11.58 -4.16
N LYS A 110 34.21 12.24 -4.44
CA LYS A 110 34.36 13.70 -4.44
C LYS A 110 33.41 14.43 -5.39
N ALA A 111 32.98 13.76 -6.45
CA ALA A 111 31.99 14.29 -7.40
C ALA A 111 30.57 14.37 -6.81
N TYR A 112 30.32 13.71 -5.69
CA TYR A 112 29.01 13.59 -5.05
C TYR A 112 29.06 14.11 -3.60
N GLN A 113 27.93 14.56 -3.08
CA GLN A 113 27.85 15.01 -1.70
C GLN A 113 27.50 13.84 -0.79
N VAL A 114 28.48 13.38 -0.01
CA VAL A 114 28.38 12.24 0.90
C VAL A 114 28.26 12.74 2.33
N ASP A 115 27.20 12.32 3.02
CA ASP A 115 26.95 12.67 4.42
C ASP A 115 27.64 11.68 5.37
N GLU A 116 27.56 10.38 5.05
CA GLU A 116 28.09 9.31 5.90
C GLU A 116 28.79 8.24 5.05
N LEU A 117 29.95 7.76 5.52
CA LEU A 117 30.72 6.71 4.88
C LEU A 117 31.05 5.66 5.95
N CYS A 118 30.40 4.51 5.88
CA CYS A 118 30.60 3.41 6.83
C CYS A 118 31.49 2.34 6.20
N ILE A 119 32.71 2.23 6.70
CA ILE A 119 33.67 1.19 6.36
C ILE A 119 33.64 0.16 7.50
N PRO A 120 33.27 -1.12 7.23
CA PRO A 120 33.29 -2.14 8.28
C PRO A 120 34.73 -2.48 8.70
N ASP A 121 34.98 -2.56 10.01
CA ASP A 121 36.26 -2.97 10.60
C ASP A 121 36.46 -4.49 10.51
N GLY A 122 36.69 -5.00 9.29
CA GLY A 122 36.94 -6.42 9.03
C GLY A 122 38.40 -6.69 8.69
N LYS A 123 39.23 -7.08 9.68
CA LYS A 123 40.65 -7.42 9.46
C LYS A 123 40.91 -8.73 8.70
N ASP A 124 39.86 -9.51 8.38
CA ASP A 124 39.97 -10.86 7.82
C ASP A 124 39.04 -11.15 6.62
N VAL A 125 38.58 -10.12 5.89
CA VAL A 125 37.64 -10.32 4.77
C VAL A 125 38.32 -10.07 3.42
N LYS A 126 38.28 -11.07 2.51
CA LYS A 126 38.81 -10.96 1.13
C LYS A 126 38.09 -9.90 0.26
N ARG A 127 36.90 -9.47 0.69
CA ARG A 127 35.97 -8.55 0.01
C ARG A 127 35.29 -7.67 1.04
N LEU A 128 35.42 -6.35 0.89
CA LEU A 128 34.78 -5.38 1.76
C LEU A 128 33.53 -4.81 1.07
N THR A 129 32.44 -4.66 1.83
CA THR A 129 31.26 -3.91 1.39
C THR A 129 31.16 -2.62 2.18
N VAL A 130 31.32 -1.49 1.50
CA VAL A 130 31.27 -0.15 2.09
C VAL A 130 29.87 0.41 1.92
N LYS A 131 29.31 1.01 2.97
CA LYS A 131 28.01 1.68 2.90
C LYS A 131 28.20 3.19 2.81
N VAL A 132 27.57 3.82 1.82
CA VAL A 132 27.70 5.27 1.56
C VAL A 132 26.33 5.90 1.63
N GLN A 133 26.19 6.97 2.41
CA GLN A 133 25.00 7.82 2.45
C GLN A 133 25.25 9.11 1.68
N PHE A 134 24.40 9.39 0.69
CA PHE A 134 24.42 10.62 -0.08
C PHE A 134 23.41 11.64 0.47
N SER A 135 23.63 12.92 0.16
CA SER A 135 22.74 14.01 0.58
C SER A 135 21.32 13.89 0.00
N THR A 136 21.21 13.40 -1.24
CA THR A 136 19.93 13.19 -1.93
C THR A 136 19.85 11.80 -2.57
N ALA A 137 18.63 11.28 -2.73
CA ALA A 137 18.42 9.98 -3.38
C ALA A 137 18.76 10.00 -4.88
N ALA A 138 18.61 11.16 -5.53
CA ALA A 138 19.03 11.36 -6.92
C ALA A 138 20.55 11.18 -7.09
N GLN A 139 21.35 11.79 -6.19
CA GLN A 139 22.81 11.61 -6.20
C GLN A 139 23.21 10.17 -5.87
N ALA A 140 22.52 9.50 -4.95
CA ALA A 140 22.77 8.08 -4.67
C ALA A 140 22.52 7.21 -5.91
N MET A 141 21.44 7.46 -6.65
CA MET A 141 21.12 6.74 -7.88
C MET A 141 22.18 6.97 -8.96
N GLU A 142 22.52 8.23 -9.24
CA GLU A 142 23.55 8.59 -10.21
C GLU A 142 24.91 7.98 -9.84
N ALA A 143 25.31 8.08 -8.58
CA ALA A 143 26.52 7.47 -8.07
C ALA A 143 26.47 5.94 -8.19
N SER A 144 25.32 5.30 -7.96
CA SER A 144 25.20 3.86 -8.11
C SER A 144 25.45 3.42 -9.55
N VAL A 145 24.92 4.14 -10.55
CA VAL A 145 25.15 3.85 -11.97
C VAL A 145 26.61 4.12 -12.36
N ALA A 146 27.16 5.27 -11.95
CA ALA A 146 28.50 5.69 -12.32
C ALA A 146 29.62 4.87 -11.65
N LEU A 147 29.37 4.35 -10.44
CA LEU A 147 30.34 3.56 -9.68
C LEU A 147 30.24 2.07 -9.96
N HIS A 148 29.10 1.58 -10.46
CA HIS A 148 28.93 0.17 -10.81
C HIS A 148 29.85 -0.21 -11.98
N GLY A 149 30.66 -1.26 -11.81
CA GLY A 149 31.60 -1.74 -12.84
C GLY A 149 32.91 -0.94 -12.95
N ARG A 150 33.07 0.16 -12.20
CA ARG A 150 34.29 0.97 -12.20
C ARG A 150 35.45 0.19 -11.57
N GLN A 151 36.64 0.27 -12.17
CA GLN A 151 37.81 -0.46 -11.67
C GLN A 151 38.59 0.34 -10.62
N ILE A 152 38.90 -0.32 -9.50
CA ILE A 152 39.80 0.17 -8.44
C ILE A 152 40.77 -0.95 -8.11
N GLN A 153 42.07 -0.65 -8.16
CA GLN A 153 43.15 -1.61 -7.86
C GLN A 153 42.98 -2.96 -8.61
N GLY A 154 42.56 -2.91 -9.88
CA GLY A 154 42.35 -4.10 -10.72
C GLY A 154 41.06 -4.88 -10.46
N ARG A 155 40.19 -4.46 -9.54
CA ARG A 155 38.88 -5.08 -9.26
C ARG A 155 37.73 -4.18 -9.70
N ARG A 156 36.62 -4.77 -10.17
CA ARG A 156 35.39 -4.04 -10.53
C ARG A 156 34.51 -3.88 -9.31
N LEU A 157 34.13 -2.64 -8.99
CA LEU A 157 33.20 -2.35 -7.92
C LEU A 157 31.78 -2.78 -8.27
N THR A 158 31.03 -3.22 -7.26
CA THR A 158 29.59 -3.46 -7.36
C THR A 158 28.84 -2.41 -6.55
N ALA A 159 28.30 -1.37 -7.19
CA ALA A 159 27.44 -0.41 -6.52
C ALA A 159 25.98 -0.87 -6.62
N LYS A 160 25.28 -0.95 -5.49
CA LYS A 160 23.85 -1.32 -5.40
C LYS A 160 23.13 -0.36 -4.46
N LEU A 161 21.98 0.17 -4.88
CA LEU A 161 21.09 0.92 -4.01
C LEU A 161 20.51 0.01 -2.92
N THR A 162 20.46 0.49 -1.68
CA THR A 162 19.71 -0.18 -0.61
C THR A 162 18.20 -0.04 -0.86
N LEU A 163 17.41 -1.09 -0.64
CA LEU A 163 15.96 -0.94 -0.64
C LEU A 163 15.55 -0.04 0.54
N ASN A 164 14.79 1.03 0.27
CA ASN A 164 14.33 1.96 1.29
C ASN A 164 13.13 1.35 2.02
N THR A 165 13.38 0.50 3.02
CA THR A 165 12.31 -0.15 3.79
C THR A 165 11.98 0.66 5.05
N THR A 166 11.17 1.72 4.90
CA THR A 166 10.63 2.44 6.07
C THR A 166 9.15 2.70 5.93
N ALA A 167 8.35 1.78 6.49
CA ALA A 167 7.41 2.06 7.60
C ALA A 167 6.43 0.89 7.90
N CYS A 168 6.95 -0.30 8.21
CA CYS A 168 6.50 -1.15 9.33
C CYS A 168 7.35 -2.44 9.28
N ARG A 169 8.29 -2.56 10.22
CA ARG A 169 9.16 -3.73 10.48
C ARG A 169 10.29 -3.92 9.47
N THR A 170 11.51 -3.79 9.99
CA THR A 170 12.80 -4.49 9.72
C THR A 170 12.86 -5.69 8.75
N THR A 171 12.09 -5.75 7.68
CA THR A 171 12.10 -6.82 6.68
C THR A 171 13.16 -6.50 5.64
N VAL A 172 14.43 -6.71 6.01
CA VAL A 172 15.53 -6.70 5.05
C VAL A 172 15.44 -7.98 4.22
N LEU A 173 15.32 -7.86 2.90
CA LEU A 173 15.53 -8.97 1.98
C LEU A 173 16.97 -9.43 2.13
N LYS A 174 17.16 -10.62 2.70
CA LYS A 174 18.47 -11.22 2.86
C LYS A 174 18.66 -12.29 1.80
N ASP A 175 19.70 -12.12 1.01
CA ASP A 175 20.10 -13.04 -0.06
C ASP A 175 21.39 -13.80 0.29
N THR A 176 21.68 -13.91 1.58
CA THR A 176 22.89 -14.58 2.09
C THR A 176 22.59 -15.91 2.76
N ALA A 177 21.35 -16.40 2.64
CA ALA A 177 20.90 -17.62 3.29
C ALA A 177 20.93 -18.80 2.32
N VAL A 178 21.43 -19.94 2.80
CA VAL A 178 21.35 -21.22 2.11
C VAL A 178 20.50 -22.16 2.94
N ARG A 179 19.47 -22.71 2.31
CA ARG A 179 18.64 -23.78 2.86
C ARG A 179 19.30 -25.11 2.57
N ILE A 180 19.64 -25.83 3.63
CA ILE A 180 20.32 -27.12 3.55
C ILE A 180 19.39 -28.17 4.15
N THR A 181 19.14 -29.23 3.39
CA THR A 181 18.34 -30.36 3.85
C THR A 181 19.05 -31.69 3.66
N TRP A 182 18.92 -32.57 4.63
CA TRP A 182 19.39 -33.96 4.55
C TRP A 182 18.54 -34.86 5.46
N SER A 183 18.60 -36.18 5.24
CA SER A 183 17.83 -37.13 6.05
C SER A 183 18.33 -37.14 7.51
N ALA A 184 17.43 -37.06 8.48
CA ALA A 184 17.73 -37.12 9.92
C ALA A 184 18.26 -38.49 10.35
N PRO A 185 18.99 -38.59 11.49
CA PRO A 185 19.35 -39.89 12.04
C PRO A 185 18.07 -40.57 12.50
N GLN A 186 17.77 -41.71 11.89
CA GLN A 186 16.54 -42.42 12.13
C GLN A 186 16.69 -43.91 11.85
N ARG A 187 15.86 -44.70 12.51
CA ARG A 187 15.63 -46.11 12.20
C ARG A 187 14.15 -46.36 11.93
N VAL A 188 13.85 -47.45 11.25
CA VAL A 188 12.48 -47.93 11.05
C VAL A 188 12.22 -49.05 12.05
N GLY A 189 11.02 -49.03 12.64
CA GLY A 189 10.56 -50.08 13.54
C GLY A 189 9.30 -50.73 12.98
N TYR A 190 9.20 -52.04 13.11
CA TYR A 190 8.01 -52.81 12.77
C TYR A 190 7.46 -53.43 14.04
N ALA A 191 6.17 -53.23 14.30
CA ALA A 191 5.47 -53.92 15.38
C ALA A 191 4.29 -54.71 14.84
N GLY A 192 4.16 -55.96 15.29
CA GLY A 192 3.04 -56.84 14.96
C GLY A 192 1.97 -56.79 16.04
N TYR A 193 0.71 -56.59 15.64
CA TYR A 193 -0.45 -56.60 16.53
C TYR A 193 -1.40 -57.76 16.20
N ALA A 194 -2.08 -58.26 17.22
CA ALA A 194 -3.05 -59.35 17.12
C ALA A 194 -4.32 -58.91 16.36
N THR A 195 -4.74 -57.65 16.53
CA THR A 195 -5.96 -57.12 15.91
C THR A 195 -5.75 -55.83 15.10
N LEU A 196 -6.60 -55.62 14.09
CA LEU A 196 -6.62 -54.38 13.29
C LEU A 196 -6.95 -53.14 14.13
N ASN A 197 -7.75 -53.29 15.17
CA ASN A 197 -8.14 -52.19 16.05
C ASN A 197 -6.97 -51.71 16.92
N GLU A 198 -6.17 -52.64 17.45
CA GLU A 198 -4.93 -52.32 18.18
C GLU A 198 -3.91 -51.66 17.26
N ALA A 199 -3.73 -52.17 16.03
CA ALA A 199 -2.85 -51.55 15.04
C ALA A 199 -3.27 -50.11 14.71
N LYS A 200 -4.58 -49.85 14.51
CA LYS A 200 -5.11 -48.50 14.26
C LYS A 200 -4.96 -47.57 15.47
N ALA A 201 -5.18 -48.09 16.68
CA ALA A 201 -4.98 -47.33 17.91
C ALA A 201 -3.52 -46.93 18.10
N ALA A 202 -2.57 -47.85 17.83
CA ALA A 202 -1.15 -47.57 17.86
C ALA A 202 -0.74 -46.51 16.83
N ILE A 203 -1.29 -46.57 15.61
CA ILE A 203 -1.05 -45.55 14.57
C ILE A 203 -1.54 -44.17 15.01
N ALA A 204 -2.74 -44.10 15.57
CA ALA A 204 -3.31 -42.84 16.05
C ALA A 204 -2.55 -42.26 17.24
N ALA A 205 -2.02 -43.11 18.12
CA ALA A 205 -1.23 -42.68 19.28
C ALA A 205 0.21 -42.25 18.91
N ALA A 206 0.80 -42.88 17.89
CA ALA A 206 2.19 -42.62 17.50
C ALA A 206 2.34 -41.49 16.48
N THR A 207 1.40 -41.33 15.56
CA THR A 207 1.52 -40.34 14.47
C THR A 207 1.41 -38.92 15.04
N GLY A 208 2.49 -38.13 14.89
CA GLY A 208 2.55 -36.75 15.38
C GLY A 208 3.16 -36.60 16.78
N LEU A 209 3.52 -37.69 17.47
CA LEU A 209 4.24 -37.61 18.73
C LEU A 209 5.70 -37.17 18.49
N VAL A 210 6.15 -36.18 19.24
CA VAL A 210 7.56 -35.76 19.26
C VAL A 210 8.33 -36.66 20.23
N MET A 211 9.21 -37.50 19.70
CA MET A 211 10.10 -38.35 20.48
C MET A 211 11.55 -37.93 20.25
N ARG A 212 12.21 -37.41 21.29
CA ARG A 212 13.63 -36.98 21.27
C ARG A 212 13.96 -36.17 20.00
N ASP A 213 13.16 -35.13 19.76
CA ASP A 213 13.21 -34.20 18.62
C ASP A 213 12.75 -34.71 17.24
N ASN A 214 12.40 -35.98 17.10
CA ASN A 214 11.82 -36.54 15.86
C ASN A 214 10.29 -36.67 15.97
N VAL A 215 9.57 -36.22 14.95
CA VAL A 215 8.12 -36.47 14.85
C VAL A 215 7.90 -37.86 14.24
N LEU A 216 7.24 -38.74 14.99
CA LEU A 216 6.95 -40.11 14.55
C LEU A 216 5.80 -40.14 13.54
N THR A 217 5.91 -41.09 12.61
CA THR A 217 4.82 -41.42 11.68
C THR A 217 4.62 -42.93 11.68
N ALA A 218 3.37 -43.38 11.78
CA ALA A 218 3.03 -44.79 11.80
C ALA A 218 2.01 -45.11 10.70
N ALA A 219 2.18 -46.24 10.03
CA ALA A 219 1.26 -46.69 8.99
C ALA A 219 1.15 -48.22 8.98
N LEU A 220 0.00 -48.74 8.53
CA LEU A 220 -0.15 -50.15 8.23
C LEU A 220 0.81 -50.54 7.11
N TYR A 221 1.52 -51.64 7.27
CA TYR A 221 2.52 -52.12 6.33
C TYR A 221 2.19 -53.53 5.86
N GLU A 222 2.07 -53.67 4.54
CA GLU A 222 1.82 -54.95 3.87
C GLU A 222 3.09 -55.32 3.09
N GLY A 223 4.01 -56.03 3.76
CA GLY A 223 5.29 -56.41 3.17
C GLY A 223 6.20 -57.14 4.15
N LEU A 224 7.42 -57.47 3.71
CA LEU A 224 8.48 -57.98 4.57
C LEU A 224 9.28 -56.81 5.16
N PRO A 225 9.68 -56.85 6.44
CA PRO A 225 9.48 -57.94 7.41
C PRO A 225 8.07 -57.97 8.01
N ALA A 226 7.44 -59.15 8.04
CA ALA A 226 6.15 -59.39 8.68
C ALA A 226 6.38 -59.95 10.09
N VAL A 227 6.06 -59.14 11.10
CA VAL A 227 6.30 -59.39 12.53
C VAL A 227 5.04 -59.82 13.28
N GLY A 228 3.86 -59.72 12.67
CA GLY A 228 2.60 -60.22 13.20
C GLY A 228 1.49 -60.25 12.13
N VAL A 229 0.25 -60.49 12.58
CA VAL A 229 -0.94 -60.56 11.72
C VAL A 229 -1.24 -59.19 11.08
N TYR A 230 -1.18 -58.11 11.87
CA TYR A 230 -1.26 -56.74 11.39
C TYR A 230 0.03 -56.00 11.72
N ASN A 231 0.80 -55.64 10.69
CA ASN A 231 2.08 -54.95 10.86
C ASN A 231 1.90 -53.44 10.80
N VAL A 232 2.46 -52.75 11.78
CA VAL A 232 2.58 -51.29 11.77
C VAL A 232 4.05 -50.93 11.62
N MET A 233 4.34 -50.12 10.61
CA MET A 233 5.65 -49.54 10.38
C MET A 233 5.72 -48.17 11.03
N PHE A 234 6.61 -48.03 12.00
CA PHE A 234 6.98 -46.78 12.66
C PHE A 234 8.19 -46.19 11.94
N SER A 235 7.96 -45.09 11.23
CA SER A 235 8.98 -44.33 10.52
C SER A 235 9.44 -43.13 11.35
N HIS A 236 10.70 -42.73 11.14
CA HIS A 236 11.36 -41.60 11.80
C HIS A 236 11.68 -41.81 13.29
N LEU A 237 11.82 -43.06 13.75
CA LEU A 237 12.26 -43.34 15.12
C LEU A 237 13.69 -42.81 15.37
N PRO A 238 13.98 -42.23 16.54
CA PRO A 238 15.33 -41.84 16.93
C PRO A 238 16.38 -42.95 16.76
N PRO A 239 17.64 -42.63 16.47
CA PRO A 239 18.69 -43.62 16.21
C PRO A 239 19.08 -44.41 17.46
N ASP A 240 18.65 -44.00 18.66
CA ASP A 240 18.82 -44.67 19.95
C ASP A 240 17.54 -45.38 20.42
N ALA A 241 16.44 -45.33 19.65
CA ALA A 241 15.16 -45.89 20.05
C ALA A 241 15.25 -47.40 20.36
N GLU A 242 14.74 -47.78 21.53
CA GLU A 242 14.74 -49.15 22.03
C GLU A 242 13.37 -49.81 21.84
N ARG A 243 13.27 -51.14 22.05
CA ARG A 243 12.00 -51.86 21.97
C ARG A 243 10.97 -51.32 22.98
N LYS A 244 11.42 -50.91 24.17
CA LYS A 244 10.59 -50.31 25.22
C LYS A 244 9.87 -49.03 24.77
N ASP A 245 10.50 -48.27 23.89
CA ASP A 245 9.91 -47.03 23.33
C ASP A 245 8.75 -47.33 22.37
N LEU A 246 8.65 -48.55 21.84
CA LEU A 246 7.56 -48.99 20.97
C LEU A 246 6.45 -49.73 21.73
N GLU A 247 6.80 -50.37 22.85
CA GLU A 247 5.85 -51.04 23.77
C GLU A 247 4.84 -50.05 24.39
N GLN A 248 5.18 -48.75 24.47
CA GLN A 248 4.24 -47.72 24.96
C GLN A 248 3.03 -47.50 24.04
N PHE A 249 3.09 -47.92 22.77
CA PHE A 249 2.00 -47.73 21.80
C PHE A 249 1.03 -48.91 21.73
N GLY A 250 1.19 -49.91 22.61
CA GLY A 250 0.29 -51.06 22.75
C GLY A 250 1.03 -52.38 22.93
N ASN A 251 0.29 -53.45 23.22
CA ASN A 251 0.82 -54.82 23.34
C ASN A 251 1.16 -55.39 21.96
N ALA A 252 2.37 -55.10 21.48
CA ALA A 252 2.90 -55.73 20.28
C ALA A 252 3.39 -57.17 20.57
N GLU A 253 2.99 -58.14 19.74
CA GLU A 253 3.42 -59.54 19.87
C GLU A 253 4.90 -59.72 19.52
N SER A 254 5.38 -58.96 18.53
CA SER A 254 6.80 -58.88 18.23
C SER A 254 7.18 -57.53 17.64
N ILE A 255 8.41 -57.11 17.94
CA ILE A 255 8.97 -55.82 17.53
C ILE A 255 10.32 -56.06 16.88
N LEU A 256 10.49 -55.52 15.68
CA LEU A 256 11.75 -55.51 14.93
C LEU A 256 12.20 -54.08 14.71
N LEU A 257 13.45 -53.79 15.05
CA LEU A 257 14.08 -52.49 14.81
C LEU A 257 15.18 -52.67 13.76
N GLU A 258 15.14 -51.87 12.71
CA GLU A 258 16.22 -51.82 11.73
C GLU A 258 17.43 -51.04 12.26
N ARG A 259 18.56 -51.19 11.56
CA ARG A 259 19.74 -50.38 11.85
C ARG A 259 19.47 -48.93 11.46
N PRO A 260 19.92 -47.95 12.28
CA PRO A 260 19.78 -46.54 11.94
C PRO A 260 20.58 -46.21 10.68
N ASN A 261 20.12 -45.22 9.92
CA ASN A 261 20.82 -44.73 8.74
C ASN A 261 22.18 -44.09 9.06
N TYR A 262 22.31 -43.44 10.22
CA TYR A 262 23.54 -43.03 10.88
C TYR A 262 23.26 -42.68 12.36
N GLU A 263 24.31 -42.62 13.17
CA GLU A 263 24.18 -42.67 14.64
C GLU A 263 24.04 -41.31 15.33
N SER A 264 24.64 -40.24 14.78
CA SER A 264 24.71 -38.95 15.47
C SER A 264 24.39 -37.77 14.55
N LEU A 265 23.39 -36.97 14.96
CA LEU A 265 23.05 -35.70 14.32
C LEU A 265 24.21 -34.70 14.42
N GLU A 266 24.90 -34.67 15.57
CA GLU A 266 26.03 -33.76 15.79
C GLU A 266 27.20 -34.10 14.86
N ASN A 267 27.50 -35.37 14.63
CA ASN A 267 28.55 -35.75 13.68
C ASN A 267 28.20 -35.33 12.24
N ALA A 268 26.93 -35.50 11.84
CA ALA A 268 26.44 -35.02 10.55
C ALA A 268 26.54 -33.49 10.44
N ARG A 269 26.15 -32.76 11.50
CA ARG A 269 26.28 -31.30 11.59
C ARG A 269 27.73 -30.83 11.44
N HIS A 270 28.67 -31.44 12.17
CA HIS A 270 30.09 -31.09 12.08
C HIS A 270 30.67 -31.40 10.69
N ALA A 271 30.22 -32.47 10.03
CA ALA A 271 30.63 -32.79 8.67
C ALA A 271 30.14 -31.74 7.67
N VAL A 272 28.87 -31.31 7.77
CA VAL A 272 28.31 -30.24 6.92
C VAL A 272 29.06 -28.92 7.18
N LEU A 273 29.30 -28.55 8.44
CA LEU A 273 30.07 -27.34 8.78
C LEU A 273 31.48 -27.37 8.18
N ARG A 274 32.17 -28.51 8.20
CA ARG A 274 33.51 -28.66 7.61
C ARG A 274 33.50 -28.44 6.10
N ILE A 275 32.44 -28.84 5.40
CA ILE A 275 32.28 -28.61 3.95
C ILE A 275 31.97 -27.14 3.66
N LEU A 276 31.30 -26.44 4.58
CA LEU A 276 30.95 -25.03 4.44
C LEU A 276 32.08 -24.06 4.80
N GLN A 277 32.98 -24.43 5.71
CA GLN A 277 34.15 -23.64 6.12
C GLN A 277 34.97 -23.03 4.96
N PRO A 278 35.31 -23.77 3.88
CA PRO A 278 36.05 -23.20 2.76
C PRO A 278 35.21 -22.29 1.84
N CYS A 279 33.88 -22.30 1.95
CA CYS A 279 32.99 -21.57 1.04
C CYS A 279 32.80 -20.09 1.41
N GLY A 280 33.05 -19.70 2.67
CA GLY A 280 32.99 -18.31 3.14
C GLY A 280 32.77 -18.18 4.65
N ASN A 281 32.67 -16.93 5.13
CA ASN A 281 32.40 -16.64 6.55
C ASN A 281 30.93 -16.91 6.88
N LEU A 282 30.70 -17.88 7.76
CA LEU A 282 29.38 -18.27 8.22
C LEU A 282 28.99 -17.43 9.45
N SER A 283 27.99 -16.57 9.31
CA SER A 283 27.49 -15.74 10.42
C SER A 283 26.58 -16.52 11.36
N ASN A 284 25.78 -17.45 10.83
CA ASN A 284 24.86 -18.25 11.64
C ASN A 284 24.58 -19.62 10.99
N PHE A 285 24.33 -20.62 11.84
CA PHE A 285 23.97 -21.98 11.46
C PHE A 285 22.83 -22.46 12.36
N ASP A 286 21.60 -22.23 11.89
CA ASP A 286 20.39 -22.53 12.65
C ASP A 286 19.82 -23.89 12.26
N LEU A 287 19.79 -24.83 13.20
CA LEU A 287 19.04 -26.08 13.10
C LEU A 287 17.56 -25.81 13.42
N VAL A 288 16.64 -26.31 12.59
CA VAL A 288 15.20 -26.21 12.84
C VAL A 288 14.72 -27.50 13.53
N LEU A 289 14.16 -27.35 14.73
CA LEU A 289 13.55 -28.43 15.53
C LEU A 289 12.07 -28.12 15.81
N PRO A 290 11.20 -29.15 15.99
CA PRO A 290 11.48 -30.58 15.84
C PRO A 290 11.66 -30.98 14.36
N ILE A 291 12.26 -32.15 14.12
CA ILE A 291 12.50 -32.70 12.78
C ILE A 291 11.20 -33.27 12.23
N TRP A 292 10.71 -32.69 11.14
CA TRP A 292 9.50 -33.13 10.45
C TRP A 292 9.85 -34.07 9.30
N ASN A 293 9.09 -35.15 9.13
CA ASN A 293 9.21 -36.10 8.02
C ASN A 293 10.63 -36.67 7.84
N GLY A 294 11.38 -36.85 8.93
CA GLY A 294 12.72 -37.43 8.90
C GLY A 294 13.75 -36.64 8.10
N THR A 295 13.53 -35.34 7.89
CA THR A 295 14.46 -34.47 7.16
C THR A 295 14.91 -33.33 8.08
N VAL A 296 16.22 -33.23 8.27
CA VAL A 296 16.85 -32.12 8.97
C VAL A 296 16.85 -30.91 8.05
N LEU A 297 16.38 -29.79 8.56
CA LEU A 297 16.41 -28.49 7.89
C LEU A 297 17.38 -27.57 8.63
N VAL A 298 18.35 -27.05 7.89
CA VAL A 298 19.32 -26.09 8.40
C VAL A 298 19.33 -24.83 7.55
N TRP A 299 19.52 -23.70 8.24
CA TRP A 299 19.80 -22.41 7.65
C TRP A 299 21.23 -22.00 7.91
N ALA A 300 22.02 -21.92 6.86
CA ALA A 300 23.35 -21.32 6.89
C ALA A 300 23.25 -19.89 6.35
N THR A 301 23.60 -18.89 7.16
CA THR A 301 23.66 -17.49 6.70
C THR A 301 25.11 -17.05 6.57
N PHE A 302 25.46 -16.55 5.39
CA PHE A 302 26.78 -16.03 5.07
C PHE A 302 26.80 -14.50 5.14
N GLU A 303 27.99 -13.93 5.13
CA GLU A 303 28.18 -12.48 5.08
C GLU A 303 27.84 -11.89 3.70
N THR A 304 28.09 -12.65 2.63
CA THR A 304 27.89 -12.16 1.25
C THR A 304 27.04 -13.11 0.39
N HIS A 305 26.40 -12.55 -0.63
CA HIS A 305 25.65 -13.31 -1.65
C HIS A 305 26.55 -14.29 -2.42
N ALA A 306 27.78 -13.87 -2.75
CA ALA A 306 28.71 -14.70 -3.52
C ALA A 306 29.10 -15.98 -2.74
N ASP A 307 29.31 -15.86 -1.43
CA ASP A 307 29.64 -16.99 -0.57
C ASP A 307 28.46 -17.95 -0.42
N ALA A 308 27.23 -17.42 -0.31
CA ALA A 308 26.01 -18.22 -0.26
C ALA A 308 25.78 -19.00 -1.57
N SER A 309 26.02 -18.36 -2.73
CA SER A 309 25.92 -19.04 -4.02
C SER A 309 27.00 -20.12 -4.19
N ASN A 310 28.24 -19.84 -3.79
CA ASN A 310 29.32 -20.83 -3.82
C ASN A 310 29.03 -22.02 -2.89
N ALA A 311 28.49 -21.75 -1.69
CA ALA A 311 28.10 -22.79 -0.75
C ALA A 311 27.00 -23.70 -1.31
N ARG A 312 26.03 -23.16 -2.07
CA ARG A 312 25.04 -23.98 -2.79
C ARG A 312 25.73 -24.91 -3.79
N ASP A 313 26.55 -24.36 -4.66
CA ASP A 313 27.18 -25.12 -5.76
C ASP A 313 28.14 -26.20 -5.25
N HIS A 314 28.79 -25.95 -4.10
CA HIS A 314 29.69 -26.91 -3.50
C HIS A 314 28.95 -28.00 -2.71
N LEU A 315 27.84 -27.70 -2.05
CA LEU A 315 27.16 -28.62 -1.13
C LEU A 315 26.07 -29.46 -1.82
N ASP A 316 25.42 -28.92 -2.86
CA ASP A 316 24.31 -29.60 -3.51
C ASP A 316 24.74 -30.91 -4.19
N GLY A 317 24.06 -32.01 -3.86
CA GLY A 317 24.35 -33.33 -4.41
C GLY A 317 25.51 -34.09 -3.73
N GLN A 318 26.21 -33.50 -2.76
CA GLN A 318 27.24 -34.22 -2.01
C GLN A 318 26.66 -35.33 -1.13
N ARG A 319 27.44 -36.41 -0.94
CA ARG A 319 27.06 -37.57 -0.11
C ARG A 319 28.13 -37.85 0.96
N PRO A 320 28.18 -37.07 2.06
CA PRO A 320 29.20 -37.28 3.08
C PRO A 320 29.00 -38.63 3.78
N ARG A 321 30.10 -39.33 4.03
CA ARG A 321 30.09 -40.61 4.78
C ARG A 321 29.49 -40.47 6.18
N ALA A 322 29.60 -39.28 6.78
CA ALA A 322 29.05 -38.95 8.09
C ALA A 322 27.50 -38.95 8.14
N ILE A 323 26.82 -38.89 6.99
CA ILE A 323 25.35 -38.94 6.87
C ILE A 323 24.92 -40.31 6.30
N GLY A 324 25.73 -41.34 6.50
CA GLY A 324 25.47 -42.71 6.02
C GLY A 324 25.78 -42.94 4.53
N GLY A 325 26.23 -41.93 3.78
CA GLY A 325 26.76 -42.05 2.41
C GLY A 325 25.76 -42.46 1.31
N LYS A 326 24.52 -42.82 1.67
CA LYS A 326 23.45 -43.21 0.74
C LYS A 326 22.53 -42.05 0.34
N THR A 327 22.41 -41.04 1.22
CA THR A 327 21.57 -39.86 1.03
C THR A 327 22.43 -38.69 0.55
N TYR A 328 21.85 -37.86 -0.32
CA TYR A 328 22.49 -36.63 -0.78
C TYR A 328 22.04 -35.45 0.07
N ILE A 329 22.91 -34.45 0.20
CA ILE A 329 22.54 -33.15 0.75
C ILE A 329 21.91 -32.34 -0.37
N SER A 330 20.76 -31.72 -0.10
CA SER A 330 20.15 -30.74 -0.97
C SER A 330 20.46 -29.35 -0.43
N ALA A 331 21.16 -28.55 -1.24
CA ALA A 331 21.48 -27.17 -0.91
C ALA A 331 20.79 -26.24 -1.91
N ARG A 332 20.07 -25.26 -1.39
CA ARG A 332 19.31 -24.29 -2.19
C ARG A 332 19.62 -22.90 -1.68
N HIS A 333 20.12 -22.05 -2.57
CA HIS A 333 20.31 -20.64 -2.27
C HIS A 333 18.93 -19.96 -2.28
N VAL A 334 18.62 -19.23 -1.21
CA VAL A 334 17.26 -18.78 -0.93
C VAL A 334 17.29 -17.35 -0.41
N GLN A 335 16.29 -16.60 -0.83
CA GLN A 335 16.05 -15.27 -0.34
C GLN A 335 15.09 -15.33 0.84
N SER A 336 15.32 -14.50 1.86
CA SER A 336 14.52 -14.51 3.08
C SER A 336 14.11 -13.13 3.55
N LEU A 337 12.92 -13.06 4.13
CA LEU A 337 12.34 -11.90 4.81
C LEU A 337 12.10 -12.25 6.26
N ASN A 338 12.43 -11.34 7.18
CA ASN A 338 12.20 -11.55 8.61
C ASN A 338 11.19 -10.54 9.14
N PHE A 339 10.08 -11.04 9.66
CA PHE A 339 9.00 -10.30 10.31
C PHE A 339 9.11 -10.47 11.83
N SER A 340 8.65 -9.47 12.60
CA SER A 340 8.64 -9.52 14.06
C SER A 340 7.24 -9.24 14.59
N LEU A 341 6.53 -10.26 15.07
CA LEU A 341 5.17 -10.16 15.59
C LEU A 341 5.16 -10.16 17.13
N PRO A 342 4.42 -9.25 17.80
CA PRO A 342 4.09 -9.40 19.21
C PRO A 342 3.38 -10.73 19.47
N LEU A 343 3.66 -11.35 20.61
CA LEU A 343 3.10 -12.65 20.98
C LEU A 343 1.56 -12.67 20.95
N SER A 344 0.90 -11.58 21.36
CA SER A 344 -0.56 -11.45 21.32
C SER A 344 -1.12 -11.56 19.90
N LYS A 345 -0.46 -10.94 18.91
CA LYS A 345 -0.85 -11.04 17.49
C LYS A 345 -0.51 -12.42 16.92
N PHE A 346 0.61 -13.01 17.32
CA PHE A 346 0.98 -14.36 16.86
C PHE A 346 -0.04 -15.40 17.33
N LYS A 347 -0.44 -15.40 18.60
CA LYS A 347 -1.46 -16.32 19.13
C LYS A 347 -2.79 -16.24 18.38
N MET A 348 -3.19 -15.05 17.92
CA MET A 348 -4.40 -14.90 17.08
C MET A 348 -4.24 -15.45 15.66
N LEU A 349 -3.02 -15.57 15.16
CA LEU A 349 -2.70 -15.96 13.78
C LEU A 349 -2.04 -17.34 13.68
N GLU A 350 -1.78 -18.02 14.80
CA GLU A 350 -1.00 -19.26 14.88
C GLU A 350 -1.60 -20.36 13.99
N GLU A 351 -2.90 -20.62 14.13
CA GLU A 351 -3.64 -21.58 13.30
C GLU A 351 -3.54 -21.23 11.81
N HIS A 352 -3.58 -19.94 11.48
CA HIS A 352 -3.50 -19.46 10.10
C HIS A 352 -2.11 -19.63 9.52
N ILE A 353 -1.07 -19.36 10.32
CA ILE A 353 0.33 -19.56 9.94
C ILE A 353 0.58 -21.06 9.71
N ALA A 354 0.06 -21.93 10.57
CA ALA A 354 0.15 -23.38 10.40
C ALA A 354 -0.52 -23.84 9.09
N ARG A 355 -1.70 -23.30 8.77
CA ARG A 355 -2.39 -23.62 7.53
C ARG A 355 -1.70 -23.06 6.29
N LEU A 356 -1.20 -21.82 6.35
CA LEU A 356 -0.39 -21.22 5.27
C LEU A 356 0.85 -22.06 4.98
N ARG A 357 1.55 -22.56 6.00
CA ARG A 357 2.67 -23.49 5.83
C ARG A 357 2.28 -24.72 5.02
N TRP A 358 1.13 -25.31 5.34
CA TRP A 358 0.63 -26.48 4.62
C TRP A 358 0.28 -26.15 3.16
N THR A 359 -0.48 -25.08 2.93
CA THR A 359 -0.89 -24.63 1.59
C THR A 359 0.32 -24.26 0.72
N TRP A 360 1.33 -23.60 1.29
CA TRP A 360 2.53 -23.23 0.53
C TRP A 360 3.37 -24.44 0.14
N ARG A 361 3.47 -25.46 1.02
CA ARG A 361 4.18 -26.71 0.69
C ARG A 361 3.58 -27.39 -0.54
N THR A 362 2.24 -27.46 -0.62
CA THR A 362 1.55 -28.10 -1.74
C THR A 362 1.54 -27.24 -3.00
N ARG A 363 1.27 -25.93 -2.86
CA ARG A 363 1.16 -25.01 -4.01
C ARG A 363 2.50 -24.69 -4.66
N PHE A 364 3.54 -24.46 -3.87
CA PHE A 364 4.86 -24.04 -4.36
C PHE A 364 5.85 -25.20 -4.44
N ASN A 365 5.41 -26.45 -4.32
CA ASN A 365 6.26 -27.64 -4.37
C ASN A 365 7.52 -27.53 -3.49
N HIS A 366 7.36 -27.06 -2.25
CA HIS A 366 8.44 -26.84 -1.28
C HIS A 366 9.44 -25.70 -1.59
N ASP A 367 9.19 -24.86 -2.60
CA ASP A 367 10.02 -23.67 -2.87
C ASP A 367 9.94 -22.68 -1.68
N VAL A 368 8.72 -22.35 -1.25
CA VAL A 368 8.48 -21.41 -0.15
C VAL A 368 8.50 -22.11 1.21
N ALA A 369 9.22 -21.54 2.18
CA ALA A 369 9.25 -21.98 3.57
C ALA A 369 8.96 -20.83 4.55
N LEU A 370 8.10 -21.11 5.54
CA LEU A 370 7.77 -20.21 6.65
C LEU A 370 8.23 -20.84 7.96
N VAL A 371 9.14 -20.18 8.67
CA VAL A 371 9.68 -20.60 9.97
C VAL A 371 9.35 -19.53 11.01
N ASP A 372 8.88 -19.92 12.19
CA ASP A 372 8.65 -19.01 13.32
C ASP A 372 9.57 -19.42 14.47
N ARG A 373 10.13 -18.43 15.17
CA ARG A 373 11.04 -18.65 16.30
C ARG A 373 10.70 -17.67 17.41
N LEU A 374 10.49 -18.21 18.61
CA LEU A 374 10.42 -17.41 19.83
C LEU A 374 11.83 -17.13 20.35
N THR A 375 12.14 -15.86 20.58
CA THR A 375 13.40 -15.43 21.20
C THR A 375 13.35 -15.57 22.73
N SER A 376 12.16 -15.49 23.32
CA SER A 376 11.91 -15.61 24.77
C SER A 376 10.44 -16.02 24.99
N PRO A 377 10.07 -16.61 26.15
CA PRO A 377 8.70 -17.08 26.41
C PRO A 377 7.61 -16.01 26.25
N ASP A 378 7.92 -14.77 26.65
CA ASP A 378 7.05 -13.59 26.52
C ASP A 378 7.53 -12.61 25.43
N GLY A 379 8.52 -13.01 24.63
CA GLY A 379 9.14 -12.18 23.61
C GLY A 379 8.32 -12.09 22.30
N PRO A 380 8.70 -11.18 21.38
CA PRO A 380 8.14 -11.17 20.04
C PRO A 380 8.53 -12.44 19.27
N VAL A 381 7.62 -12.94 18.46
CA VAL A 381 7.85 -14.07 17.56
C VAL A 381 8.45 -13.56 16.26
N HIS A 382 9.62 -14.07 15.89
CA HIS A 382 10.25 -13.77 14.61
C HIS A 382 9.83 -14.78 13.57
N ILE A 383 9.21 -14.30 12.49
CA ILE A 383 8.76 -15.14 11.37
C ILE A 383 9.67 -14.90 10.18
N ARG A 384 10.33 -15.95 9.70
CA ARG A 384 11.14 -15.95 8.49
C ARG A 384 10.35 -16.58 7.34
N ILE A 385 10.11 -15.81 6.29
CA ILE A 385 9.60 -16.32 5.00
C ILE A 385 10.78 -16.43 4.05
N SER A 386 10.90 -17.53 3.33
CA SER A 386 12.00 -17.77 2.42
C SER A 386 11.54 -18.50 1.17
N ALA A 387 12.16 -18.21 0.04
CA ALA A 387 11.93 -18.91 -1.23
C ALA A 387 13.20 -18.93 -2.08
N GLU A 388 13.30 -19.87 -3.01
CA GLU A 388 14.34 -19.91 -4.04
C GLU A 388 14.06 -18.86 -5.12
N ASN A 389 12.78 -18.66 -5.47
CA ASN A 389 12.36 -17.64 -6.44
C ASN A 389 11.80 -16.38 -5.76
N VAL A 390 12.33 -15.22 -6.15
CA VAL A 390 11.89 -13.89 -5.68
C VAL A 390 10.41 -13.63 -5.95
N SER A 391 9.89 -14.08 -7.10
CA SER A 391 8.48 -13.89 -7.46
C SER A 391 7.56 -14.67 -6.52
N ASN A 392 7.91 -15.91 -6.18
CA ASN A 392 7.17 -16.71 -5.20
C ASN A 392 7.29 -16.13 -3.79
N LEU A 393 8.46 -15.58 -3.43
CA LEU A 393 8.65 -14.83 -2.18
C LEU A 393 7.75 -13.59 -2.11
N GLY A 394 7.57 -12.88 -3.24
CA GLY A 394 6.67 -11.73 -3.35
C GLY A 394 5.21 -12.09 -3.11
N ILE A 395 4.72 -13.17 -3.73
CA ILE A 395 3.36 -13.69 -3.51
C ILE A 395 3.18 -14.11 -2.04
N ALA A 396 4.12 -14.88 -1.49
CA ALA A 396 4.09 -15.33 -0.11
C ALA A 396 4.13 -14.16 0.90
N LYS A 397 4.92 -13.12 0.62
CA LYS A 397 4.96 -11.87 1.39
C LYS A 397 3.59 -11.18 1.37
N ALA A 398 2.99 -11.00 0.19
CA ALA A 398 1.70 -10.34 0.06
C ALA A 398 0.58 -11.09 0.81
N GLU A 399 0.53 -12.43 0.69
CA GLU A 399 -0.42 -13.27 1.43
C GLU A 399 -0.22 -13.15 2.96
N PHE A 400 1.03 -13.12 3.42
CA PHE A 400 1.35 -12.97 4.83
C PHE A 400 1.04 -11.56 5.36
N GLU A 401 1.32 -10.51 4.59
CA GLU A 401 0.98 -9.12 4.93
C GLU A 401 -0.52 -8.91 4.96
N GLN A 402 -1.27 -9.53 4.04
CA GLN A 402 -2.73 -9.55 4.07
C GLN A 402 -3.26 -10.23 5.35
N LEU A 403 -2.65 -11.35 5.76
CA LEU A 403 -2.99 -11.99 7.04
C LEU A 403 -2.70 -11.06 8.23
N GLN A 404 -1.57 -10.35 8.20
CA GLN A 404 -1.14 -9.47 9.29
C GLN A 404 -2.01 -8.19 9.41
N ASN A 405 -2.38 -7.61 8.26
CA ASN A 405 -3.09 -6.34 8.17
C ASN A 405 -4.63 -6.53 8.20
N GLY A 406 -5.09 -7.75 7.95
CA GLY A 406 -6.50 -8.12 7.96
C GLY A 406 -7.13 -8.06 6.57
N GLU A 407 -8.25 -8.75 6.43
CA GLU A 407 -9.01 -8.79 5.18
C GLU A 407 -9.98 -7.60 5.11
N VAL A 408 -9.95 -6.88 3.99
CA VAL A 408 -10.90 -5.80 3.74
C VAL A 408 -12.25 -6.41 3.34
N VAL A 409 -13.33 -5.95 3.97
CA VAL A 409 -14.69 -6.36 3.57
C VAL A 409 -15.05 -5.69 2.25
N THR A 410 -15.27 -6.50 1.21
CA THR A 410 -15.61 -6.01 -0.14
C THR A 410 -16.92 -6.60 -0.66
N LEU A 411 -17.66 -5.83 -1.45
CA LEU A 411 -18.80 -6.26 -2.26
C LEU A 411 -18.49 -5.96 -3.73
N GLN A 412 -18.60 -6.95 -4.62
CA GLN A 412 -18.25 -6.81 -6.05
C GLN A 412 -16.85 -6.19 -6.28
N ARG A 413 -15.85 -6.62 -5.49
CA ARG A 413 -14.46 -6.10 -5.48
C ARG A 413 -14.29 -4.64 -5.05
N LYS A 414 -15.35 -3.95 -4.60
CA LYS A 414 -15.26 -2.62 -3.97
C LYS A 414 -15.32 -2.73 -2.45
N PRO A 415 -14.49 -2.01 -1.69
CA PRO A 415 -14.63 -1.97 -0.23
C PRO A 415 -16.01 -1.43 0.14
N ILE A 416 -16.67 -2.09 1.09
CA ILE A 416 -17.95 -1.57 1.60
C ILE A 416 -17.68 -0.56 2.70
N TRP A 417 -18.41 0.54 2.65
CA TRP A 417 -18.36 1.58 3.67
C TRP A 417 -19.69 2.31 3.77
N ASP A 418 -20.10 2.57 5.00
CA ASP A 418 -21.24 3.42 5.33
C ASP A 418 -20.83 4.31 6.50
N ARG A 419 -21.33 5.55 6.52
CA ARG A 419 -21.04 6.51 7.60
C ARG A 419 -21.38 5.93 8.97
N PHE A 420 -22.37 5.05 9.07
CA PHE A 420 -22.71 4.31 10.29
C PHE A 420 -21.47 3.72 10.99
N PHE A 421 -20.53 3.14 10.24
CA PHE A 421 -19.33 2.50 10.80
C PHE A 421 -18.29 3.49 11.34
N SER A 422 -18.41 4.78 11.01
CA SER A 422 -17.58 5.85 11.57
C SER A 422 -18.15 6.41 12.88
N GLU A 423 -19.42 6.16 13.16
CA GLU A 423 -20.14 6.73 14.31
C GLU A 423 -20.04 5.82 15.56
N PRO A 424 -20.27 6.36 16.78
CA PRO A 424 -20.21 5.58 18.02
C PRO A 424 -21.14 4.34 18.03
N SER A 425 -22.30 4.42 17.38
CA SER A 425 -23.25 3.31 17.20
C SER A 425 -22.63 2.18 16.38
N GLY A 426 -21.94 2.51 15.27
CA GLY A 426 -21.24 1.53 14.45
C GLY A 426 -20.04 0.91 15.15
N HIS A 427 -19.24 1.71 15.87
CA HIS A 427 -18.16 1.17 16.70
C HIS A 427 -18.68 0.21 17.79
N SER A 428 -19.87 0.47 18.34
CA SER A 428 -20.48 -0.43 19.32
C SER A 428 -20.96 -1.74 18.67
N PHE A 429 -21.54 -1.67 17.46
CA PHE A 429 -21.85 -2.87 16.67
C PHE A 429 -20.61 -3.70 16.34
N LEU A 430 -19.51 -3.06 15.93
CA LEU A 430 -18.25 -3.77 15.65
C LEU A 430 -17.67 -4.42 16.93
N ARG A 431 -17.71 -3.73 18.08
CA ARG A 431 -17.32 -4.32 19.37
C ARG A 431 -18.22 -5.48 19.79
N GLU A 432 -19.52 -5.41 19.51
CA GLU A 432 -20.44 -6.52 19.75
C GLU A 432 -20.02 -7.75 18.93
N LEU A 433 -19.68 -7.57 17.65
CA LEU A 433 -19.16 -8.64 16.80
C LEU A 433 -17.83 -9.20 17.31
N GLU A 434 -16.90 -8.36 17.77
CA GLU A 434 -15.65 -8.80 18.41
C GLU A 434 -15.92 -9.62 19.69
N SER A 435 -16.98 -9.29 20.45
CA SER A 435 -17.36 -10.04 21.66
C SER A 435 -18.10 -11.35 21.35
N ARG A 436 -18.87 -11.38 20.26
CA ARG A 436 -19.66 -12.53 19.82
C ARG A 436 -18.78 -13.62 19.21
N TYR A 437 -17.76 -13.22 18.46
CA TYR A 437 -16.84 -14.12 17.78
C TYR A 437 -15.45 -14.04 18.42
N THR A 438 -15.09 -15.09 19.16
CA THR A 438 -13.82 -15.14 19.89
C THR A 438 -12.63 -15.09 18.93
N GLY A 439 -11.66 -14.22 19.23
CA GLY A 439 -10.43 -14.08 18.44
C GLY A 439 -10.55 -13.21 17.19
N ILE A 440 -11.69 -12.55 16.94
CA ILE A 440 -11.81 -11.54 15.89
C ILE A 440 -11.33 -10.17 16.38
N GLY A 441 -10.56 -9.48 15.55
CA GLY A 441 -10.31 -8.04 15.68
C GLY A 441 -10.90 -7.28 14.51
N LEU A 442 -11.75 -6.29 14.78
CA LEU A 442 -12.35 -5.41 13.77
C LEU A 442 -11.72 -4.03 13.85
N ARG A 443 -11.23 -3.52 12.72
CA ARG A 443 -10.64 -2.18 12.65
C ARG A 443 -11.22 -1.41 11.46
N THR A 444 -11.41 -0.11 11.65
CA THR A 444 -11.82 0.82 10.61
C THR A 444 -10.61 1.68 10.22
N ARG A 445 -10.31 1.78 8.92
CA ARG A 445 -9.22 2.62 8.40
C ARG A 445 -9.56 3.12 7.00
N MET A 446 -9.48 4.43 6.75
CA MET A 446 -9.62 5.03 5.42
C MET A 446 -10.89 4.57 4.67
N GLY A 447 -12.03 4.59 5.37
CA GLY A 447 -13.27 4.14 4.74
C GLY A 447 -13.35 2.63 4.46
N LYS A 448 -12.59 1.80 5.18
CA LYS A 448 -12.57 0.34 5.00
C LYS A 448 -12.72 -0.36 6.35
N ILE A 449 -13.42 -1.49 6.34
CA ILE A 449 -13.53 -2.39 7.49
C ILE A 449 -12.55 -3.55 7.30
N LEU A 450 -11.63 -3.70 8.24
CA LEU A 450 -10.59 -4.72 8.29
C LEU A 450 -10.98 -5.81 9.30
N LEU A 451 -11.02 -7.05 8.82
CA LEU A 451 -11.28 -8.27 9.60
C LEU A 451 -9.97 -9.00 9.90
N LEU A 452 -9.64 -9.10 11.18
CA LEU A 452 -8.53 -9.90 11.71
C LEU A 452 -9.08 -11.08 12.50
N GLY A 453 -8.39 -12.22 12.49
CA GLY A 453 -8.76 -13.40 13.28
C GLY A 453 -9.07 -14.66 12.44
N PRO A 454 -9.60 -15.72 13.08
CA PRO A 454 -9.84 -17.03 12.46
C PRO A 454 -10.71 -16.96 11.19
N ILE A 455 -10.40 -17.71 10.12
CA ILE A 455 -11.11 -17.56 8.83
C ILE A 455 -12.60 -17.89 8.93
N GLU A 456 -12.96 -18.93 9.68
CA GLU A 456 -14.36 -19.33 9.85
C GLU A 456 -15.16 -18.22 10.53
N GLN A 457 -14.57 -17.66 11.59
CA GLN A 457 -15.14 -16.55 12.34
C GLN A 457 -15.17 -15.27 11.49
N ARG A 458 -14.12 -15.00 10.70
CA ARG A 458 -14.11 -13.87 9.76
C ARG A 458 -15.19 -13.98 8.70
N GLN A 459 -15.49 -15.17 8.18
CA GLN A 459 -16.57 -15.36 7.21
C GLN A 459 -17.95 -15.07 7.84
N LEU A 460 -18.17 -15.49 9.09
CA LEU A 460 -19.39 -15.18 9.83
C LEU A 460 -19.52 -13.68 10.10
N ALA A 461 -18.47 -13.04 10.64
CA ALA A 461 -18.46 -11.60 10.89
C ALA A 461 -18.61 -10.80 9.58
N ARG A 462 -17.98 -11.24 8.48
CA ARG A 462 -18.17 -10.66 7.15
C ARG A 462 -19.62 -10.71 6.72
N LYS A 463 -20.29 -11.85 6.90
CA LYS A 463 -21.70 -12.03 6.55
C LYS A 463 -22.59 -11.08 7.37
N ASP A 464 -22.34 -10.94 8.66
CA ASP A 464 -23.12 -10.04 9.55
C ASP A 464 -22.91 -8.57 9.17
N ILE A 465 -21.66 -8.16 8.92
CA ILE A 465 -21.34 -6.80 8.45
C ILE A 465 -21.99 -6.53 7.10
N MET A 466 -21.96 -7.50 6.18
CA MET A 466 -22.56 -7.36 4.86
C MET A 466 -24.09 -7.30 4.92
N THR A 467 -24.71 -8.12 5.77
CA THR A 467 -26.15 -8.08 6.05
C THR A 467 -26.53 -6.71 6.59
N ARG A 468 -25.77 -6.22 7.58
CA ARG A 468 -26.00 -4.89 8.15
C ARG A 468 -25.82 -3.81 7.09
N PHE A 469 -24.77 -3.87 6.27
CA PHE A 469 -24.57 -2.93 5.17
C PHE A 469 -25.73 -2.94 4.15
N GLN A 470 -26.26 -4.12 3.79
CA GLN A 470 -27.40 -4.24 2.89
C GLN A 470 -28.70 -3.70 3.52
N GLU A 471 -28.98 -4.01 4.79
CA GLU A 471 -30.07 -3.39 5.56
C GLU A 471 -29.93 -1.87 5.55
N LEU A 472 -28.69 -1.40 5.69
CA LEU A 472 -28.40 0.00 5.74
C LEU A 472 -28.72 0.67 4.37
N GLN A 473 -28.28 0.06 3.26
CA GLN A 473 -28.53 0.54 1.91
C GLN A 473 -30.01 0.45 1.50
N ALA A 474 -30.75 -0.54 2.01
CA ALA A 474 -32.18 -0.74 1.71
C ALA A 474 -33.10 0.32 2.33
N ARG A 475 -32.62 1.10 3.31
CA ARG A 475 -33.43 2.15 3.94
C ARG A 475 -33.70 3.28 2.95
N LYS A 476 -34.94 3.79 2.96
CA LYS A 476 -35.31 4.97 2.17
C LYS A 476 -34.56 6.19 2.68
N TRP A 477 -34.02 6.94 1.72
CA TRP A 477 -33.34 8.21 1.93
C TRP A 477 -34.28 9.34 1.59
N TRP A 478 -34.55 10.20 2.56
CA TRP A 478 -35.34 11.40 2.37
C TRP A 478 -34.41 12.61 2.29
N ARG A 479 -34.68 13.50 1.36
CA ARG A 479 -33.94 14.74 1.18
C ARG A 479 -34.90 15.90 1.43
N ILE A 480 -34.68 16.63 2.50
CA ILE A 480 -35.51 17.78 2.88
C ILE A 480 -34.73 19.05 2.52
N PRO A 481 -35.22 19.89 1.59
CA PRO A 481 -34.54 21.12 1.21
C PRO A 481 -34.44 22.11 2.39
N LEU A 482 -33.23 22.61 2.63
CA LEU A 482 -32.95 23.68 3.57
C LEU A 482 -32.69 24.97 2.80
N SER A 483 -33.47 26.01 3.11
CA SER A 483 -33.21 27.34 2.56
C SER A 483 -31.92 27.91 3.17
N GLY A 484 -31.16 28.67 2.37
CA GLY A 484 -29.82 29.05 2.77
C GLY A 484 -29.71 29.93 4.02
N ARG A 485 -30.78 30.65 4.37
CA ARG A 485 -30.91 31.46 5.59
C ARG A 485 -31.05 30.61 6.87
N VAL A 486 -31.49 29.37 6.73
CA VAL A 486 -31.88 28.49 7.84
C VAL A 486 -30.78 27.48 8.16
N VAL A 487 -29.89 27.21 7.21
CA VAL A 487 -28.81 26.23 7.32
C VAL A 487 -27.84 26.53 8.46
N GLY A 488 -27.37 27.78 8.57
CA GLY A 488 -26.45 28.17 9.64
C GLY A 488 -27.04 27.98 11.04
N PRO A 489 -28.22 28.55 11.32
CA PRO A 489 -28.92 28.31 12.58
C PRO A 489 -29.25 26.83 12.85
N PHE A 490 -29.63 26.08 11.81
CA PHE A 490 -30.02 24.68 11.93
C PHE A 490 -28.83 23.78 12.31
N ILE A 491 -27.64 23.98 11.74
CA ILE A 491 -26.43 23.18 12.05
C ILE A 491 -25.98 23.33 13.51
N GLY A 492 -26.30 24.46 14.14
CA GLY A 492 -25.88 24.76 15.51
C GLY A 492 -26.54 23.84 16.55
N THR A 493 -27.71 24.21 17.05
CA THR A 493 -28.38 23.50 18.15
C THR A 493 -29.44 22.51 17.67
N ASP A 494 -30.14 22.83 16.58
CA ASP A 494 -31.31 22.07 16.14
C ASP A 494 -30.90 20.75 15.45
N LEU A 495 -29.81 20.73 14.67
CA LEU A 495 -29.25 19.51 14.10
C LEU A 495 -28.74 18.56 15.19
N VAL A 496 -28.03 19.06 16.21
CA VAL A 496 -27.57 18.24 17.34
C VAL A 496 -28.76 17.63 18.10
N THR A 497 -29.84 18.39 18.27
CA THR A 497 -31.07 17.90 18.90
C THR A 497 -31.73 16.83 18.04
N LEU A 498 -31.82 17.04 16.74
CA LEU A 498 -32.36 16.07 15.80
C LEU A 498 -31.53 14.79 15.72
N GLN A 499 -30.20 14.90 15.79
CA GLN A 499 -29.26 13.78 15.85
C GLN A 499 -29.37 13.00 17.16
N LYS A 500 -29.70 13.65 18.29
CA LYS A 500 -30.02 12.93 19.53
C LYS A 500 -31.30 12.10 19.41
N THR A 501 -32.27 12.57 18.62
CA THR A 501 -33.56 11.87 18.44
C THR A 501 -33.50 10.76 17.39
N LEU A 502 -32.88 11.02 16.23
CA LEU A 502 -32.85 10.11 15.09
C LEU A 502 -31.56 9.28 15.00
N GLY A 503 -30.52 9.65 15.75
CA GLY A 503 -29.17 9.13 15.62
C GLY A 503 -28.33 9.96 14.62
N PRO A 504 -27.07 10.29 14.94
CA PRO A 504 -26.18 11.04 14.04
C PRO A 504 -25.92 10.31 12.71
N GLU A 505 -25.99 8.98 12.70
CA GLU A 505 -25.85 8.15 11.49
C GLU A 505 -27.02 8.28 10.51
N ASN A 506 -28.19 8.72 10.99
CA ASN A 506 -29.42 8.74 10.23
C ASN A 506 -29.82 10.15 9.79
N CYS A 507 -29.11 11.18 10.25
CA CYS A 507 -29.48 12.56 10.01
C CYS A 507 -28.25 13.46 9.87
N TYR A 508 -28.03 13.97 8.67
CA TYR A 508 -26.93 14.90 8.37
C TYR A 508 -27.32 15.85 7.25
N VAL A 509 -26.65 16.99 7.18
CA VAL A 509 -26.86 17.95 6.09
C VAL A 509 -25.90 17.62 4.95
N HIS A 510 -26.44 17.44 3.75
CA HIS A 510 -25.69 17.15 2.55
C HIS A 510 -25.75 18.35 1.59
N TYR A 511 -24.60 18.71 1.04
CA TYR A 511 -24.44 19.88 0.16
C TYR A 511 -24.00 19.40 -1.23
N ILE A 512 -24.94 19.14 -2.14
CA ILE A 512 -24.63 18.83 -3.55
C ILE A 512 -25.15 19.96 -4.43
N SER A 513 -24.33 20.45 -5.37
CA SER A 513 -24.76 21.26 -6.52
C SER A 513 -25.77 22.36 -6.18
N ASN A 514 -25.43 23.20 -5.19
CA ASN A 514 -26.24 24.33 -4.73
C ASN A 514 -27.57 23.95 -4.02
N GLN A 515 -27.84 22.66 -3.79
CA GLN A 515 -28.96 22.17 -2.98
C GLN A 515 -28.46 21.71 -1.61
N ARG A 516 -29.03 22.33 -0.58
CA ARG A 516 -28.70 22.05 0.83
C ARG A 516 -29.82 21.17 1.34
N ASN A 517 -29.58 19.88 1.46
CA ASN A 517 -30.61 18.94 1.85
C ASN A 517 -30.27 18.38 3.22
N LEU A 518 -31.20 18.46 4.16
CA LEU A 518 -31.18 17.58 5.32
C LEU A 518 -31.49 16.18 4.81
N VAL A 519 -30.49 15.31 4.87
CA VAL A 519 -30.61 13.92 4.50
C VAL A 519 -31.00 13.14 5.73
N VAL A 520 -32.14 12.47 5.64
CA VAL A 520 -32.71 11.67 6.72
C VAL A 520 -32.93 10.26 6.25
N ARG A 521 -32.47 9.33 7.07
CA ARG A 521 -32.46 7.91 6.78
C ARG A 521 -33.35 7.20 7.79
N GLY A 522 -34.45 6.63 7.31
CA GLY A 522 -35.41 6.01 8.22
C GLY A 522 -36.80 5.81 7.62
N ASN A 523 -37.75 5.52 8.50
CA ASN A 523 -39.15 5.36 8.19
C ASN A 523 -39.83 6.74 8.00
N GLU A 524 -41.10 6.73 7.60
CA GLU A 524 -41.89 7.94 7.37
C GLU A 524 -42.05 8.82 8.63
N GLN A 525 -41.96 8.22 9.82
CA GLN A 525 -41.95 8.95 11.09
C GLN A 525 -40.67 9.78 11.27
N ALA A 526 -39.49 9.21 10.96
CA ALA A 526 -38.23 9.94 10.99
C ALA A 526 -38.23 11.12 10.00
N TYR A 527 -38.82 10.93 8.81
CA TYR A 527 -39.02 12.01 7.84
C TYR A 527 -39.88 13.14 8.41
N ARG A 528 -41.03 12.82 9.01
CA ARG A 528 -41.91 13.82 9.64
C ARG A 528 -41.21 14.63 10.73
N ILE A 529 -40.51 13.96 11.65
CA ILE A 529 -39.78 14.62 12.75
C ILE A 529 -38.75 15.62 12.19
N ALA A 530 -38.06 15.23 11.13
CA ALA A 530 -37.10 16.10 10.47
C ALA A 530 -37.76 17.28 9.75
N CYS A 531 -38.88 17.08 9.06
CA CYS A 531 -39.65 18.18 8.47
C CYS A 531 -40.11 19.19 9.52
N GLU A 532 -40.66 18.72 10.64
CA GLU A 532 -41.07 19.58 11.76
C GLU A 532 -39.90 20.37 12.35
N ALA A 533 -38.71 19.76 12.45
CA ALA A 533 -37.51 20.45 12.91
C ALA A 533 -37.08 21.57 11.96
N VAL A 534 -37.12 21.32 10.64
CA VAL A 534 -36.78 22.32 9.62
C VAL A 534 -37.78 23.48 9.62
N GLU A 535 -39.08 23.20 9.69
CA GLU A 535 -40.15 24.21 9.76
C GLU A 535 -40.06 25.09 11.02
N LYS A 536 -39.70 24.50 12.16
CA LYS A 536 -39.48 25.23 13.42
C LYS A 536 -38.33 26.23 13.32
N VAL A 537 -37.28 25.95 12.54
CA VAL A 537 -36.17 26.89 12.35
C VAL A 537 -36.50 27.90 11.25
N GLN A 538 -37.18 27.49 10.18
CA GLN A 538 -37.67 28.41 9.15
C GLN A 538 -38.57 29.50 9.73
N SER A 539 -39.49 29.14 10.63
CA SER A 539 -40.37 30.09 11.31
C SER A 539 -39.64 31.02 12.28
N ARG A 540 -38.60 30.53 12.99
CA ARG A 540 -37.76 31.36 13.87
C ARG A 540 -36.95 32.44 13.13
N TYR A 541 -36.57 32.18 11.87
CA TYR A 541 -35.64 33.03 11.11
C TYR A 541 -36.26 33.75 9.91
N ALA A 542 -37.60 33.81 9.82
CA ALA A 542 -38.31 34.44 8.71
C ALA A 542 -38.10 35.97 8.60
N TYR A 543 -37.50 36.63 9.59
CA TYR A 543 -37.40 38.11 9.68
C TYR A 543 -35.98 38.70 9.87
N SER A 544 -34.90 37.94 9.61
CA SER A 544 -33.53 38.49 9.70
C SER A 544 -33.12 39.32 8.46
N SER A 545 -32.53 40.50 8.70
CA SER A 545 -32.08 41.49 7.71
C SER A 545 -31.00 40.95 6.74
N THR A 546 -30.89 41.58 5.56
CA THR A 546 -29.94 41.24 4.49
C THR A 546 -28.47 41.41 4.94
N PRO A 547 -27.60 40.41 4.75
CA PRO A 547 -26.17 40.51 5.07
C PRO A 547 -25.45 41.48 4.11
N SER A 548 -24.34 42.07 4.56
CA SER A 548 -23.45 42.84 3.70
C SER A 548 -22.71 41.94 2.69
N PRO A 549 -22.34 42.46 1.49
CA PRO A 549 -21.72 41.66 0.43
C PRO A 549 -20.34 41.06 0.77
N GLU A 550 -19.70 41.49 1.86
CA GLU A 550 -18.36 41.04 2.27
C GLU A 550 -18.37 39.75 3.13
N SER A 551 -19.53 39.25 3.56
CA SER A 551 -19.66 38.05 4.41
C SER A 551 -20.26 36.82 3.70
N VAL A 552 -20.36 36.86 2.38
CA VAL A 552 -21.05 35.86 1.57
C VAL A 552 -20.10 34.75 1.13
N CYS A 553 -20.45 33.50 1.42
CA CYS A 553 -19.71 32.32 1.01
C CYS A 553 -19.75 32.14 -0.53
N PRO A 554 -18.61 31.93 -1.22
CA PRO A 554 -18.55 31.89 -2.68
C PRO A 554 -19.16 30.64 -3.31
N VAL A 555 -19.37 29.57 -2.52
CA VAL A 555 -19.96 28.32 -3.03
C VAL A 555 -21.48 28.36 -2.96
N CYS A 556 -22.01 28.91 -1.88
CA CYS A 556 -23.43 28.81 -1.58
C CYS A 556 -24.16 30.16 -1.72
N PHE A 557 -23.43 31.26 -1.92
CA PHE A 557 -23.92 32.61 -2.13
C PHE A 557 -24.83 33.11 -1.00
N THR A 558 -24.58 32.66 0.23
CA THR A 558 -25.25 33.15 1.45
C THR A 558 -24.24 33.51 2.53
N GLU A 559 -24.69 34.19 3.57
CA GLU A 559 -23.89 34.44 4.77
C GLU A 559 -23.28 33.13 5.30
N ALA A 560 -21.98 33.20 5.62
CA ALA A 560 -21.22 32.01 5.97
C ALA A 560 -21.67 31.41 7.31
N SER A 561 -22.24 30.20 7.25
CA SER A 561 -22.56 29.39 8.43
C SER A 561 -21.29 28.79 9.03
N VAL A 562 -20.96 29.12 10.28
CA VAL A 562 -19.69 28.74 10.95
C VAL A 562 -18.49 29.13 10.05
N PRO A 563 -18.14 30.42 10.02
CA PRO A 563 -17.23 30.97 9.02
C PRO A 563 -15.80 30.43 9.16
N ALA A 564 -15.26 29.90 8.08
CA ALA A 564 -13.84 29.63 7.91
C ALA A 564 -13.23 30.74 7.05
N ILE A 565 -12.25 31.47 7.59
CA ILE A 565 -11.58 32.58 6.90
C ILE A 565 -10.29 32.04 6.27
N LEU A 566 -10.17 32.18 4.94
CA LEU A 566 -8.95 31.82 4.21
C LEU A 566 -7.88 32.90 4.35
N THR A 567 -6.63 32.60 3.97
CA THR A 567 -5.51 33.56 3.98
C THR A 567 -5.75 34.78 3.09
N CYS A 568 -6.49 34.62 2.00
CA CYS A 568 -6.96 35.72 1.14
C CYS A 568 -8.06 36.60 1.76
N GLY A 569 -8.54 36.31 2.97
CA GLY A 569 -9.62 37.05 3.63
C GLY A 569 -11.04 36.61 3.26
N HIS A 570 -11.22 35.80 2.21
CA HIS A 570 -12.54 35.27 1.83
C HIS A 570 -13.12 34.33 2.88
N ILE A 571 -14.42 34.49 3.15
CA ILE A 571 -15.15 33.77 4.18
C ILE A 571 -15.96 32.63 3.54
N TRP A 572 -15.82 31.42 4.08
CA TRP A 572 -16.51 30.22 3.61
C TRP A 572 -17.38 29.65 4.72
N CYS A 573 -18.48 28.98 4.37
CA CYS A 573 -19.07 28.02 5.29
C CYS A 573 -18.08 26.88 5.50
N THR A 574 -17.83 26.47 6.75
CA THR A 574 -16.95 25.32 7.03
C THR A 574 -17.38 24.07 6.26
N SER A 575 -18.69 23.81 6.16
CA SER A 575 -19.26 22.68 5.42
C SER A 575 -19.13 22.80 3.89
N CYS A 576 -19.19 24.01 3.34
CA CYS A 576 -18.97 24.23 1.91
C CYS A 576 -17.50 24.00 1.55
N LEU A 577 -16.59 24.43 2.42
CA LEU A 577 -15.16 24.19 2.26
C LEU A 577 -14.86 22.69 2.38
N GLU A 578 -15.43 21.98 3.36
CA GLU A 578 -15.34 20.53 3.49
C GLU A 578 -15.81 19.81 2.22
N SER A 579 -17.01 20.15 1.73
CA SER A 579 -17.58 19.52 0.52
C SER A 579 -16.75 19.78 -0.72
N TYR A 580 -16.22 21.00 -0.89
CA TYR A 580 -15.32 21.35 -1.98
C TYR A 580 -14.04 20.49 -1.94
N LEU A 581 -13.41 20.38 -0.77
CA LEU A 581 -12.20 19.58 -0.56
C LEU A 581 -12.46 18.08 -0.81
N VAL A 582 -13.57 17.52 -0.34
CA VAL A 582 -13.93 16.12 -0.60
C VAL A 582 -14.21 15.88 -2.08
N SER A 583 -14.92 16.80 -2.76
CA SER A 583 -15.19 16.67 -4.20
C SER A 583 -13.91 16.70 -5.06
N ALA A 584 -12.84 17.32 -4.57
CA ALA A 584 -11.55 17.33 -5.26
C ALA A 584 -10.89 15.94 -5.35
N VAL A 585 -11.23 15.02 -4.43
CA VAL A 585 -10.78 13.63 -4.47
C VAL A 585 -11.33 12.91 -5.72
N GLU A 586 -12.61 13.13 -6.02
CA GLU A 586 -13.28 12.51 -7.16
C GLU A 586 -12.89 13.18 -8.48
N ASN A 587 -12.88 14.51 -8.51
CA ASN A 587 -12.60 15.29 -9.72
C ASN A 587 -11.10 15.39 -10.05
N LYS A 588 -10.21 15.03 -9.12
CA LYS A 588 -8.74 15.07 -9.24
C LYS A 588 -8.18 16.44 -9.66
N THR A 589 -8.88 17.52 -9.34
CA THR A 589 -8.53 18.89 -9.69
C THR A 589 -7.55 19.48 -8.68
N PHE A 590 -6.30 19.68 -9.08
CA PHE A 590 -5.24 20.30 -8.26
C PHE A 590 -4.42 21.30 -9.11
N PRO A 591 -3.84 22.36 -8.52
CA PRO A 591 -3.90 22.74 -7.10
C PRO A 591 -5.25 23.36 -6.70
N LEU A 592 -5.62 23.24 -5.43
CA LEU A 592 -6.87 23.76 -4.88
C LEU A 592 -6.74 25.24 -4.48
N THR A 593 -7.47 26.10 -5.19
CA THR A 593 -7.53 27.53 -4.95
C THR A 593 -8.88 27.97 -4.38
N CYS A 594 -8.88 29.17 -3.80
CA CYS A 594 -10.07 29.86 -3.34
C CYS A 594 -10.97 30.23 -4.53
N LEU A 595 -12.25 29.89 -4.46
CA LEU A 595 -13.29 30.29 -5.42
C LEU A 595 -13.90 31.68 -5.14
N GLY A 596 -13.30 32.48 -4.26
CA GLY A 596 -13.74 33.84 -3.95
C GLY A 596 -13.63 34.80 -5.14
N ALA A 597 -14.36 35.92 -5.08
CA ALA A 597 -14.41 36.94 -6.14
C ALA A 597 -14.74 36.34 -7.52
N ASP A 598 -15.88 35.66 -7.66
CA ASP A 598 -16.33 35.03 -8.91
C ASP A 598 -15.29 34.05 -9.51
N ALA A 599 -14.68 33.24 -8.65
CA ALA A 599 -13.61 32.28 -8.99
C ALA A 599 -12.34 32.90 -9.61
N SER A 600 -12.14 34.22 -9.47
CA SER A 600 -10.90 34.90 -9.91
C SER A 600 -9.78 34.86 -8.87
N CYS A 601 -10.07 34.48 -7.62
CA CYS A 601 -9.05 34.35 -6.59
C CYS A 601 -8.11 33.16 -6.88
N THR A 602 -6.81 33.41 -6.90
CA THR A 602 -5.79 32.37 -7.14
C THR A 602 -5.11 31.90 -5.86
N GLU A 603 -5.57 32.35 -4.70
CA GLU A 603 -4.97 32.00 -3.41
C GLU A 603 -5.16 30.51 -3.12
N ARG A 604 -4.08 29.82 -2.74
CA ARG A 604 -4.09 28.39 -2.46
C ARG A 604 -4.64 28.10 -1.05
N ILE A 605 -5.48 27.06 -0.93
CA ILE A 605 -6.09 26.70 0.36
C ILE A 605 -5.05 26.09 1.30
N SER A 606 -4.92 26.59 2.52
CA SER A 606 -3.95 26.07 3.49
C SER A 606 -4.20 24.61 3.86
N THR A 607 -3.15 23.78 3.82
CA THR A 607 -3.19 22.37 4.28
C THR A 607 -3.51 22.25 5.76
N ALA A 608 -3.04 23.19 6.59
CA ALA A 608 -3.33 23.25 8.02
C ALA A 608 -4.81 23.54 8.30
N LEU A 609 -5.46 24.35 7.46
CA LEU A 609 -6.89 24.59 7.55
C LEU A 609 -7.68 23.34 7.12
N ALA A 610 -7.31 22.72 5.99
CA ALA A 610 -7.94 21.49 5.53
C ALA A 610 -7.85 20.36 6.57
N LYS A 611 -6.71 20.21 7.26
CA LYS A 611 -6.52 19.22 8.34
C LYS A 611 -7.42 19.46 9.57
N LYS A 612 -7.83 20.70 9.82
CA LYS A 612 -8.74 21.04 10.92
C LYS A 612 -10.21 20.78 10.58
N ILE A 613 -10.56 20.87 9.29
CA ILE A 613 -11.94 20.77 8.81
C ILE A 613 -12.29 19.33 8.43
N LEU A 614 -11.36 18.62 7.78
CA LEU A 614 -11.56 17.25 7.33
C LEU A 614 -11.32 16.22 8.44
N SER A 615 -11.97 15.06 8.33
CA SER A 615 -11.60 13.89 9.11
C SER A 615 -10.19 13.42 8.74
N GLY A 616 -9.53 12.66 9.62
CA GLY A 616 -8.20 12.12 9.35
C GLY A 616 -8.15 11.25 8.08
N ASP A 617 -9.22 10.52 7.81
CA ASP A 617 -9.35 9.66 6.63
C ASP A 617 -9.58 10.48 5.35
N ASP A 618 -10.48 11.48 5.37
CA ASP A 618 -10.75 12.33 4.20
C ASP A 618 -9.52 13.19 3.85
N PHE A 619 -8.81 13.69 4.86
CA PHE A 619 -7.57 14.42 4.65
C PHE A 619 -6.49 13.55 3.99
N ALA A 620 -6.36 12.28 4.42
CA ALA A 620 -5.42 11.35 3.83
C ALA A 620 -5.81 11.00 2.38
N ALA A 621 -7.10 10.77 2.11
CA ALA A 621 -7.62 10.53 0.77
C ALA A 621 -7.37 11.73 -0.17
N LEU A 622 -7.49 12.96 0.34
CA LEU A 622 -7.19 14.17 -0.41
C LEU A 622 -5.70 14.32 -0.74
N CYS A 623 -4.82 14.02 0.22
CA CYS A 623 -3.37 13.98 -0.02
C CYS A 623 -3.01 12.91 -1.07
N GLU A 624 -3.64 11.74 -0.99
CA GLU A 624 -3.44 10.64 -1.94
C GLU A 624 -3.94 11.01 -3.34
N ALA A 625 -5.12 11.64 -3.46
CA ALA A 625 -5.64 12.11 -4.74
C ALA A 625 -4.74 13.16 -5.40
N SER A 626 -4.20 14.10 -4.61
CA SER A 626 -3.23 15.10 -5.07
C SER A 626 -1.97 14.44 -5.64
N PHE A 627 -1.41 13.48 -4.91
CA PHE A 627 -0.25 12.72 -5.35
C PHE A 627 -0.52 11.95 -6.66
N TRP A 628 -1.64 11.22 -6.73
CA TRP A 628 -1.97 10.49 -7.95
C TRP A 628 -2.22 11.42 -9.13
N SER A 629 -2.83 12.59 -8.93
CA SER A 629 -2.98 13.61 -9.97
C SER A 629 -1.60 14.09 -10.47
N TYR A 630 -0.66 14.35 -9.55
CA TYR A 630 0.71 14.74 -9.89
C TYR A 630 1.48 13.67 -10.67
N VAL A 631 1.39 12.41 -10.26
CA VAL A 631 2.05 11.26 -10.91
C VAL A 631 1.49 11.05 -12.31
N HIS A 632 0.15 11.04 -12.46
CA HIS A 632 -0.46 10.82 -13.76
C HIS A 632 -0.22 11.96 -14.75
N ALA A 633 -0.05 13.19 -14.26
CA ALA A 633 0.34 14.34 -15.08
C ALA A 633 1.79 14.25 -15.61
N ARG A 634 2.63 13.38 -15.01
CA ARG A 634 4.05 13.18 -15.34
C ARG A 634 4.33 11.71 -15.66
N ALA A 635 3.55 11.17 -16.59
CA ALA A 635 3.62 9.75 -16.96
C ALA A 635 4.92 9.34 -17.66
N ASP A 636 5.70 10.30 -18.17
CA ASP A 636 7.04 10.12 -18.70
C ASP A 636 8.10 9.96 -17.59
N GLU A 637 7.91 10.64 -16.47
CA GLU A 637 8.82 10.61 -15.32
C GLU A 637 8.48 9.45 -14.36
N PHE A 638 7.21 9.21 -14.08
CA PHE A 638 6.75 8.23 -13.10
C PHE A 638 6.02 7.04 -13.74
N HIS A 639 6.43 5.84 -13.35
CA HIS A 639 5.86 4.58 -13.82
C HIS A 639 5.35 3.74 -12.65
N HIS A 640 4.30 2.97 -12.91
CA HIS A 640 3.73 2.04 -11.92
C HIS A 640 4.47 0.71 -11.93
N CYS A 641 4.55 0.07 -10.77
CA CYS A 641 4.98 -1.31 -10.68
C CYS A 641 4.10 -2.22 -11.56
N PRO A 642 4.68 -3.12 -12.39
CA PRO A 642 3.91 -3.96 -13.31
C PRO A 642 3.08 -5.03 -12.58
N THR A 643 3.42 -5.36 -11.33
CA THR A 643 2.65 -6.31 -10.52
C THR A 643 1.23 -5.77 -10.27
N PRO A 644 0.18 -6.52 -10.62
CA PRO A 644 -1.21 -6.16 -10.34
C PRO A 644 -1.42 -5.81 -8.86
N ASP A 645 -2.29 -4.83 -8.60
CA ASP A 645 -2.63 -4.33 -7.26
C ASP A 645 -1.46 -3.76 -6.42
N CYS A 646 -0.25 -3.68 -6.99
CA CYS A 646 0.87 -3.00 -6.35
C CYS A 646 0.73 -1.47 -6.53
N SER A 647 0.59 -0.74 -5.43
CA SER A 647 0.46 0.73 -5.43
C SER A 647 1.79 1.48 -5.55
N GLN A 648 2.91 0.78 -5.73
CA GLN A 648 4.22 1.40 -5.81
C GLN A 648 4.45 2.06 -7.17
N VAL A 649 5.08 3.23 -7.14
CA VAL A 649 5.56 3.95 -8.33
C VAL A 649 7.06 4.15 -8.24
N TYR A 650 7.73 4.23 -9.38
CA TYR A 650 9.16 4.49 -9.50
C TYR A 650 9.41 5.54 -10.57
N ARG A 651 10.58 6.20 -10.50
CA ARG A 651 11.03 7.13 -11.54
C ARG A 651 11.72 6.37 -12.67
N ALA A 652 11.37 6.71 -13.92
CA ALA A 652 12.07 6.18 -15.08
C ALA A 652 13.57 6.52 -14.99
N THR A 653 14.42 5.53 -15.23
CA THR A 653 15.88 5.74 -15.29
C THR A 653 16.39 5.28 -16.65
N SER A 654 17.22 6.10 -17.27
CA SER A 654 17.93 5.76 -18.51
C SER A 654 18.94 4.64 -18.28
N GLY A 655 19.02 3.68 -19.21
CA GLY A 655 20.09 2.67 -19.23
C GLY A 655 19.71 1.22 -18.87
N GLY A 656 18.43 0.85 -18.85
CA GLY A 656 18.02 -0.56 -18.66
C GLY A 656 18.40 -1.14 -17.29
N VAL A 657 18.48 -0.28 -16.27
CA VAL A 657 18.77 -0.70 -14.90
C VAL A 657 17.60 -1.53 -14.38
N VAL A 658 17.90 -2.67 -13.76
CA VAL A 658 16.88 -3.48 -13.11
C VAL A 658 16.60 -2.92 -11.72
N LEU A 659 15.40 -2.40 -11.53
CA LEU A 659 14.88 -1.94 -10.24
C LEU A 659 14.22 -3.12 -9.51
N GLN A 660 14.20 -3.09 -8.18
CA GLN A 660 13.46 -4.08 -7.39
C GLN A 660 12.40 -3.37 -6.55
N CYS A 661 11.14 -3.82 -6.67
CA CYS A 661 10.04 -3.22 -5.94
C CYS A 661 10.14 -3.50 -4.44
N PRO A 662 10.09 -2.49 -3.55
CA PRO A 662 10.16 -2.70 -2.11
C PRO A 662 8.92 -3.43 -1.55
N SER A 663 7.77 -3.32 -2.22
CA SER A 663 6.51 -3.93 -1.76
C SER A 663 6.33 -5.35 -2.27
N CYS A 664 6.34 -5.59 -3.59
CA CYS A 664 6.09 -6.91 -4.15
C CYS A 664 7.37 -7.70 -4.50
N LEU A 665 8.55 -7.09 -4.36
CA LEU A 665 9.87 -7.69 -4.68
C LEU A 665 10.11 -8.03 -6.15
N VAL A 666 9.17 -7.72 -7.05
CA VAL A 666 9.36 -7.92 -8.49
C VAL A 666 10.56 -7.12 -8.99
N ARG A 667 11.34 -7.73 -9.90
CA ARG A 667 12.41 -7.05 -10.63
C ARG A 667 11.79 -6.39 -11.86
N ILE A 668 12.06 -5.11 -12.07
CA ILE A 668 11.47 -4.28 -13.12
C ILE A 668 12.59 -3.79 -14.03
N CYS A 669 12.46 -3.97 -15.34
CA CYS A 669 13.35 -3.35 -16.30
C CYS A 669 12.96 -1.88 -16.48
N SER A 670 13.86 -0.93 -16.17
CA SER A 670 13.55 0.50 -16.32
C SER A 670 13.44 0.99 -17.76
N GLY A 671 13.80 0.14 -18.75
CA GLY A 671 13.73 0.46 -20.18
C GLY A 671 12.37 0.16 -20.81
N CYS A 672 11.83 -1.04 -20.59
CA CYS A 672 10.50 -1.44 -21.11
C CYS A 672 9.38 -1.34 -20.07
N HIS A 673 9.70 -1.05 -18.80
CA HIS A 673 8.75 -0.90 -17.69
C HIS A 673 7.96 -2.18 -17.34
N THR A 674 8.43 -3.34 -17.77
CA THR A 674 7.87 -4.66 -17.46
C THR A 674 8.73 -5.45 -16.47
N GLU A 675 8.34 -6.69 -16.18
CA GLU A 675 9.21 -7.61 -15.43
C GLU A 675 10.58 -7.74 -16.10
N ALA A 676 11.62 -7.76 -15.27
CA ALA A 676 13.00 -7.84 -15.74
C ALA A 676 13.22 -9.14 -16.52
N HIS A 677 13.88 -9.00 -17.66
CA HIS A 677 14.16 -10.10 -18.58
C HIS A 677 15.68 -10.26 -18.70
N ASP A 678 16.17 -11.46 -18.43
CA ASP A 678 17.59 -11.78 -18.51
C ASP A 678 17.87 -12.42 -19.89
N GLY A 679 18.82 -11.87 -20.66
CA GLY A 679 19.28 -12.45 -21.94
C GLY A 679 18.50 -12.07 -23.21
N LEU A 680 17.46 -11.24 -23.10
CA LEU A 680 16.71 -10.67 -24.24
C LEU A 680 16.76 -9.15 -24.21
N THR A 681 16.79 -8.52 -25.39
CA THR A 681 16.57 -7.07 -25.50
C THR A 681 15.10 -6.72 -25.27
N CYS A 682 14.81 -5.47 -24.87
CA CYS A 682 13.42 -5.02 -24.70
C CYS A 682 12.57 -5.24 -25.96
N ASP A 683 13.13 -4.95 -27.14
CA ASP A 683 12.46 -5.09 -28.43
C ASP A 683 12.11 -6.55 -28.79
N GLU A 684 12.93 -7.51 -28.35
CA GLU A 684 12.69 -8.93 -28.59
C GLU A 684 11.58 -9.49 -27.69
N ARG A 685 11.46 -8.96 -26.46
CA ARG A 685 10.39 -9.31 -25.51
C ARG A 685 9.05 -8.77 -25.98
N ASP A 686 8.98 -7.49 -26.35
CA ASP A 686 7.73 -6.85 -26.78
C ASP A 686 7.12 -7.62 -27.96
N LYS A 687 7.94 -8.07 -28.92
CA LYS A 687 7.48 -8.89 -30.06
C LYS A 687 6.93 -10.27 -29.66
N ALA A 688 7.30 -10.81 -28.51
CA ALA A 688 6.93 -12.15 -28.05
C ALA A 688 5.63 -12.17 -27.23
N GLU A 689 5.33 -11.13 -26.45
CA GLU A 689 4.16 -11.07 -25.56
C GLU A 689 2.92 -10.38 -26.16
N ASP A 690 3.06 -9.56 -27.22
CA ASP A 690 1.98 -8.61 -27.62
C ASP A 690 0.93 -9.12 -28.64
N LYS A 691 1.00 -10.36 -29.14
CA LYS A 691 0.04 -10.81 -30.17
C LYS A 691 -1.41 -10.80 -29.69
N LEU A 692 -1.67 -11.36 -28.50
CA LEU A 692 -3.02 -11.48 -27.96
C LEU A 692 -3.60 -10.12 -27.55
N TYR A 693 -2.77 -9.23 -27.01
CA TYR A 693 -3.20 -7.87 -26.65
C TYR A 693 -3.51 -7.03 -27.90
N HIS A 694 -2.67 -7.11 -28.95
CA HIS A 694 -2.94 -6.44 -30.22
C HIS A 694 -4.19 -6.97 -30.92
N GLU A 695 -4.42 -8.29 -30.90
CA GLU A 695 -5.65 -8.90 -31.44
C GLU A 695 -6.90 -8.45 -30.66
N TRP A 696 -6.82 -8.37 -29.33
CA TRP A 696 -7.91 -7.86 -28.50
C TRP A 696 -8.16 -6.36 -28.72
N ALA A 697 -7.11 -5.52 -28.75
CA ALA A 697 -7.24 -4.08 -28.95
C ALA A 697 -7.79 -3.74 -30.35
N ALA A 698 -7.38 -4.50 -31.37
CA ALA A 698 -7.88 -4.36 -32.74
C ALA A 698 -9.37 -4.68 -32.88
N THR A 699 -9.93 -5.51 -31.98
CA THR A 699 -11.33 -5.94 -32.02
C THR A 699 -12.27 -5.06 -31.17
N HIS A 700 -11.76 -4.13 -30.37
CA HIS A 700 -12.55 -3.37 -29.38
C HIS A 700 -12.46 -1.83 -29.50
N ASP A 701 -12.04 -1.28 -30.66
CA ASP A 701 -11.82 0.17 -30.91
C ASP A 701 -11.06 0.85 -29.74
N VAL A 702 -9.94 0.23 -29.34
CA VAL A 702 -9.05 0.70 -28.29
C VAL A 702 -7.79 1.29 -28.91
N LYS A 703 -7.44 2.52 -28.52
CA LYS A 703 -6.18 3.19 -28.92
C LYS A 703 -5.35 3.48 -27.68
N ASN A 704 -4.04 3.70 -27.82
CA ASN A 704 -3.21 4.12 -26.69
C ASN A 704 -3.21 5.65 -26.58
N CYS A 705 -3.29 6.15 -25.34
CA CYS A 705 -3.11 7.57 -25.07
C CYS A 705 -1.73 8.03 -25.57
N PRO A 706 -1.63 9.09 -26.39
CA PRO A 706 -0.35 9.56 -26.92
C PRO A 706 0.62 10.06 -25.84
N THR A 707 0.07 10.55 -24.72
CA THR A 707 0.85 11.11 -23.61
C THR A 707 1.31 10.04 -22.62
N CYS A 708 0.41 9.15 -22.17
CA CYS A 708 0.71 8.21 -21.07
C CYS A 708 0.60 6.73 -21.47
N ARG A 709 0.38 6.44 -22.75
CA ARG A 709 0.25 5.09 -23.35
C ARG A 709 -0.84 4.21 -22.74
N THR A 710 -1.69 4.76 -21.88
CA THR A 710 -2.81 4.02 -21.27
C THR A 710 -3.82 3.69 -22.36
N PRO A 711 -4.33 2.45 -22.42
CA PRO A 711 -5.37 2.09 -23.37
C PRO A 711 -6.62 2.94 -23.10
N ILE A 712 -7.11 3.60 -24.14
CA ILE A 712 -8.32 4.41 -24.14
C ILE A 712 -9.31 3.79 -25.11
N GLU A 713 -10.53 3.63 -24.66
CA GLU A 713 -11.65 3.15 -25.46
C GLU A 713 -12.48 4.36 -25.90
N ARG A 714 -13.02 4.31 -27.11
CA ARG A 714 -13.90 5.37 -27.61
C ARG A 714 -15.22 5.36 -26.83
N SER A 715 -15.57 6.47 -26.17
CA SER A 715 -16.94 6.64 -25.69
C SER A 715 -17.86 6.94 -26.87
N GLU A 716 -18.96 6.18 -27.01
CA GLU A 716 -19.91 6.32 -28.12
C GLU A 716 -20.34 7.78 -28.36
N GLY A 717 -20.28 8.23 -29.63
CA GLY A 717 -20.86 9.50 -30.08
C GLY A 717 -19.96 10.74 -30.03
N CYS A 718 -18.72 10.68 -29.54
CA CYS A 718 -17.83 11.84 -29.51
C CYS A 718 -16.38 11.51 -29.89
N ASN A 719 -15.76 12.36 -30.73
CA ASN A 719 -14.33 12.26 -31.06
C ASN A 719 -13.42 12.96 -30.04
N HIS A 720 -14.00 13.65 -29.06
CA HIS A 720 -13.28 14.23 -27.93
C HIS A 720 -13.17 13.20 -26.80
N MET A 721 -12.01 12.56 -26.67
CA MET A 721 -11.71 11.70 -25.53
C MET A 721 -10.90 12.46 -24.49
N THR A 722 -11.15 12.21 -23.21
CA THR A 722 -10.26 12.65 -22.13
C THR A 722 -9.62 11.42 -21.50
N CYS A 723 -8.29 11.36 -21.48
CA CYS A 723 -7.62 10.22 -20.87
C CYS A 723 -7.92 10.18 -19.36
N ILE A 724 -8.55 9.10 -18.88
CA ILE A 724 -8.87 8.95 -17.45
C ILE A 724 -7.64 8.96 -16.53
N ARG A 725 -6.45 8.64 -17.07
CA ARG A 725 -5.19 8.63 -16.35
C ARG A 725 -4.58 10.02 -16.33
N CYS A 726 -4.06 10.51 -17.45
CA CYS A 726 -3.32 11.78 -17.50
C CYS A 726 -4.18 13.04 -17.74
N GLN A 727 -5.50 12.90 -17.86
CA GLN A 727 -6.47 13.98 -18.12
C GLN A 727 -6.21 14.82 -19.39
N THR A 728 -5.30 14.37 -20.27
CA THR A 728 -5.09 15.02 -21.57
C THR A 728 -6.31 14.82 -22.45
N HIS A 729 -6.78 15.91 -23.06
CA HIS A 729 -7.85 15.87 -24.06
C HIS A 729 -7.27 15.45 -25.41
N ILE A 730 -7.91 14.49 -26.06
CA ILE A 730 -7.37 13.79 -27.23
C ILE A 730 -8.45 13.76 -28.31
N CYS A 731 -8.08 14.14 -29.53
CA CYS A 731 -8.90 13.88 -30.70
C CYS A 731 -8.79 12.40 -31.09
N TRP A 732 -9.89 11.65 -31.08
CA TRP A 732 -9.90 10.21 -31.37
C TRP A 732 -9.41 9.87 -32.78
N GLU A 733 -9.69 10.74 -33.76
CA GLU A 733 -9.34 10.50 -35.16
C GLU A 733 -7.83 10.56 -35.41
N CYS A 734 -7.21 11.66 -34.99
CA CYS A 734 -5.80 11.93 -35.31
C CYS A 734 -4.85 11.82 -34.11
N LEU A 735 -5.37 11.53 -32.92
CA LEU A 735 -4.61 11.43 -31.67
C LEU A 735 -3.84 12.73 -31.30
N ALA A 736 -4.24 13.89 -31.82
CA ALA A 736 -3.73 15.17 -31.38
C ALA A 736 -4.10 15.44 -29.91
N THR A 737 -3.15 15.97 -29.14
CA THR A 737 -3.27 16.18 -27.69
C THR A 737 -3.46 17.65 -27.33
N PHE A 738 -4.34 17.90 -26.36
CA PHE A 738 -4.71 19.22 -25.85
C PHE A 738 -4.67 19.18 -24.32
N PRO A 739 -3.53 19.54 -23.68
CA PRO A 739 -3.35 19.37 -22.24
C PRO A 739 -4.36 20.08 -21.34
N LYS A 740 -4.98 21.18 -21.81
CA LYS A 740 -6.00 21.96 -21.08
C LYS A 740 -7.37 21.92 -21.74
N GLY A 741 -7.54 21.16 -22.82
CA GLY A 741 -8.76 21.15 -23.63
C GLY A 741 -8.96 22.40 -24.50
N ASP A 742 -8.12 23.43 -24.34
CA ASP A 742 -8.16 24.64 -25.16
C ASP A 742 -7.93 24.31 -26.64
N GLY A 743 -8.87 24.73 -27.51
CA GLY A 743 -8.74 24.59 -28.97
C GLY A 743 -9.12 23.22 -29.55
N ILE A 744 -9.46 22.20 -28.74
CA ILE A 744 -9.76 20.86 -29.26
C ILE A 744 -10.98 20.83 -30.18
N TYR A 745 -12.04 21.57 -29.83
CA TYR A 745 -13.25 21.64 -30.64
C TYR A 745 -13.05 22.45 -31.93
N GLU A 746 -12.14 23.43 -31.91
CA GLU A 746 -11.76 24.18 -33.10
C GLU A 746 -10.97 23.28 -34.05
N HIS A 747 -9.97 22.55 -33.53
CA HIS A 747 -9.26 21.51 -34.27
C HIS A 747 -10.20 20.48 -34.90
N MET A 748 -11.17 19.96 -34.14
CA MET A 748 -12.11 18.96 -34.66
C MET A 748 -12.97 19.49 -35.80
N ARG A 749 -13.45 20.74 -35.70
CA ARG A 749 -14.22 21.39 -36.77
C ARG A 749 -13.36 21.66 -38.00
N GLU A 750 -12.13 22.13 -37.83
CA GLU A 750 -11.26 22.51 -38.95
C GLU A 750 -10.63 21.31 -39.66
N LYS A 751 -10.21 20.28 -38.92
CA LYS A 751 -9.46 19.14 -39.46
C LYS A 751 -10.35 17.97 -39.83
N HIS A 752 -11.45 17.75 -39.11
CA HIS A 752 -12.31 16.58 -39.26
C HIS A 752 -13.75 16.93 -39.65
N GLY A 753 -14.08 18.22 -39.79
CA GLY A 753 -15.39 18.68 -40.23
C GLY A 753 -16.54 18.50 -39.23
N GLY A 754 -16.27 17.94 -38.03
CA GLY A 754 -17.30 17.60 -37.06
C GLY A 754 -16.75 17.12 -35.71
N ILE A 755 -17.63 17.03 -34.70
CA ILE A 755 -17.29 16.69 -33.30
C ILE A 755 -17.67 15.23 -32.96
N GLY A 756 -18.45 14.57 -33.82
CA GLY A 756 -18.90 13.18 -33.69
C GLY A 756 -19.72 12.73 -34.91
N VAL A 757 -20.01 11.44 -35.00
CA VAL A 757 -20.66 10.76 -36.14
C VAL A 757 -21.98 11.45 -36.53
N GLU A 758 -22.07 11.92 -37.77
CA GLU A 758 -23.35 12.25 -38.41
C GLU A 758 -24.14 10.94 -38.56
N PHE A 759 -25.26 10.81 -37.85
CA PHE A 759 -26.24 9.77 -38.14
C PHE A 759 -26.78 10.02 -39.55
N LEU A 760 -26.44 9.12 -40.49
CA LEU A 760 -27.24 8.89 -41.70
C LEU A 760 -28.25 7.77 -41.42
#